data_AF-A0AA95G8U1-F1
#
_entry.id   AF-A0AA95G8U1-F1
#
_cell.length_a   1.000
_cell.length_b   1.000
_cell.length_c   1.000
_cell.angle_alpha   90.00
_cell.angle_beta   90.00
_cell.angle_gamma   90.00
#
_symmetry.space_group_name_H-M   'P 1'
#
loop_
_entity.id
_entity.type
_entity.pdbx_description
1 polymer ?
#
loop_
_entity_poly.entity_id
_entity_poly.type
_entity_poly.pdbx_seq_one_letter_code
_entity_poly.pdbx_strand_id
1 'polypeptide(L)'
;MKPDFKKINIDFESYSKKVIIKTIIVSIFLVIFAFVILFIKLLSFNVAIQNENIQKNSQIINYQIDFISKHVVSLKNSFLSFKHLDSHYRYNPHFSHKDAFNRYVYNSPNIGTFISLYSPMTFFLDEFSALEHLSVMIKNFQKIDYVLWTYYYSKNKFVYVYPFIENPLTYKFSEKSYNGDILENTVTTNKPYISTIYDDLITKKKVFALTVPIFKDRIFQGTFALDIDLEQLFQSVSNLNVNNKHINLFLVDRKNQHYSLDKQYDDTDWFVYSEHSKIKLGYNFKNFHVYNTQKIVDGIVLVSTFSIIDILKNSLLDPNLIYFVFVLILFYLFIFFFYYRYIKPQHAILIGVLEYLDSRKDTKESKMNAITKEVYRVFKYLVSEFSVKIKIDNDIRHSKETIEYFIKSSHIEKNFGYMINPAFNFSGDYVRIFELENDLKIFFVADVSGKGVGAMILVNHIDIFFNFNLKLVHSLESFENILNEFNKYMVVKNINCNFISFKAIAVCQKRNEIYIINAGAPNLFYTDENNLVHEVKSTDSFTPIGINSNEEYKFCSLQVKNKVKFLISTTDGILEQKNKTGIFYQNSFQDALRFSMTMQSIDEMIKYIWQDFFTFIENYENQYDDFTLLMIRLEE
;
A
#
# COMPACT_ATOMS: atom_id res chain seq x y z
N MET A 1 72.03 1.21 -14.84
CA MET A 1 71.53 0.70 -13.56
C MET A 1 70.51 -0.40 -13.85
N LYS A 2 70.66 -1.60 -13.29
CA LYS A 2 69.63 -2.66 -13.41
C LYS A 2 68.53 -2.39 -12.38
N PRO A 3 67.24 -2.62 -12.70
CA PRO A 3 66.16 -2.45 -11.74
C PRO A 3 66.34 -3.41 -10.57
N ASP A 4 66.19 -2.93 -9.34
CA ASP A 4 66.12 -3.75 -8.14
C ASP A 4 64.68 -4.26 -8.00
N PHE A 5 64.41 -5.42 -8.60
CA PHE A 5 63.07 -5.99 -8.67
C PHE A 5 62.49 -6.35 -7.29
N LYS A 6 63.36 -6.59 -6.30
CA LYS A 6 62.96 -6.83 -4.90
C LYS A 6 62.40 -5.57 -4.27
N LYS A 7 63.01 -4.41 -4.54
CA LYS A 7 62.51 -3.10 -4.11
C LYS A 7 61.20 -2.72 -4.80
N ILE A 8 61.10 -2.96 -6.11
CA ILE A 8 59.85 -2.74 -6.89
C ILE A 8 58.70 -3.58 -6.34
N ASN A 9 58.96 -4.82 -5.92
CA ASN A 9 57.95 -5.71 -5.34
C ASN A 9 57.43 -5.22 -3.98
N ILE A 10 58.33 -4.83 -3.07
CA ILE A 10 57.96 -4.27 -1.76
C ILE A 10 57.17 -2.97 -1.95
N ASP A 11 57.59 -2.13 -2.89
CA ASP A 11 56.91 -0.87 -3.20
C ASP A 11 55.51 -1.11 -3.81
N PHE A 12 55.35 -2.12 -4.67
CA PHE A 12 54.05 -2.48 -5.27
C PHE A 12 53.09 -3.15 -4.28
N GLU A 13 53.58 -4.02 -3.40
CA GLU A 13 52.76 -4.63 -2.33
C GLU A 13 52.33 -3.57 -1.30
N SER A 14 53.23 -2.65 -0.95
CA SER A 14 52.94 -1.49 -0.09
C SER A 14 51.94 -0.53 -0.76
N TYR A 15 52.09 -0.27 -2.05
CA TYR A 15 51.20 0.59 -2.84
C TYR A 15 49.80 -0.02 -2.97
N SER A 16 49.69 -1.30 -3.34
CA SER A 16 48.39 -1.99 -3.46
C SER A 16 47.66 -2.08 -2.12
N LYS A 17 48.34 -2.43 -1.02
CA LYS A 17 47.75 -2.37 0.33
C LYS A 17 47.25 -0.97 0.68
N LYS A 18 48.04 0.08 0.40
CA LYS A 18 47.63 1.47 0.64
C LYS A 18 46.42 1.89 -0.20
N VAL A 19 46.37 1.47 -1.47
CA VAL A 19 45.22 1.75 -2.35
C VAL A 19 43.97 1.05 -1.83
N ILE A 20 44.05 -0.23 -1.48
CA ILE A 20 42.91 -0.99 -0.93
C ILE A 20 42.42 -0.38 0.37
N ILE A 21 43.32 -0.06 1.31
CA ILE A 21 42.96 0.59 2.58
C ILE A 21 42.27 1.94 2.32
N LYS A 22 42.81 2.77 1.42
CA LYS A 22 42.17 4.04 1.04
C LYS A 22 40.79 3.84 0.42
N THR A 23 40.64 2.88 -0.49
CA THR A 23 39.35 2.57 -1.12
C THR A 23 38.33 2.07 -0.11
N ILE A 24 38.73 1.22 0.84
CA ILE A 24 37.87 0.76 1.94
C ILE A 24 37.44 1.94 2.80
N ILE A 25 38.37 2.81 3.22
CA ILE A 25 38.08 3.99 4.03
C ILE A 25 37.09 4.91 3.30
N VAL A 26 37.35 5.25 2.03
CA VAL A 26 36.46 6.10 1.23
C VAL A 26 35.07 5.46 1.07
N SER A 27 35.00 4.15 0.84
CA SER A 27 33.74 3.43 0.72
C SER A 27 32.95 3.47 2.04
N ILE A 28 33.62 3.26 3.18
CA ILE A 28 32.99 3.35 4.51
C ILE A 28 32.41 4.76 4.73
N PHE A 29 33.15 5.81 4.37
CA PHE A 29 32.65 7.19 4.48
C PHE A 29 31.43 7.44 3.60
N LEU A 30 31.45 7.00 2.33
CA LEU A 30 30.32 7.14 1.42
C LEU A 30 29.07 6.41 1.94
N VAL A 31 29.26 5.23 2.52
CA VAL A 31 28.20 4.43 3.11
C VAL A 31 27.60 5.09 4.34
N ILE A 32 28.44 5.57 5.27
CA ILE A 32 27.98 6.29 6.46
C ILE A 32 27.20 7.53 6.01
N PHE A 33 27.68 8.24 5.00
CA PHE A 33 27.00 9.41 4.45
C PHE A 33 25.64 9.06 3.83
N ALA A 34 25.56 7.99 3.02
CA ALA A 34 24.31 7.50 2.45
C ALA A 34 23.31 7.06 3.54
N PHE A 35 23.79 6.38 4.58
CA PHE A 35 22.98 6.00 5.74
C PHE A 35 22.43 7.23 6.46
N VAL A 36 23.27 8.24 6.73
CA VAL A 36 22.84 9.48 7.39
C VAL A 36 21.78 10.20 6.55
N ILE A 37 21.94 10.29 5.23
CA ILE A 37 20.93 10.90 4.34
C ILE A 37 19.61 10.11 4.38
N LEU A 38 19.68 8.78 4.26
CA LEU A 38 18.50 7.93 4.29
C LEU A 38 17.77 8.04 5.63
N PHE A 39 18.51 8.00 6.73
CA PHE A 39 17.98 8.16 8.07
C PHE A 39 17.31 9.51 8.29
N ILE A 40 17.95 10.61 7.86
CA ILE A 40 17.35 11.96 7.95
C ILE A 40 16.06 12.05 7.13
N LYS A 41 16.03 11.48 5.92
CA LYS A 41 14.81 11.42 5.09
C LYS A 41 13.70 10.64 5.77
N LEU A 42 14.00 9.45 6.29
CA LEU A 42 13.03 8.59 6.97
C LEU A 42 12.49 9.27 8.24
N LEU A 43 13.38 9.90 9.02
CA LEU A 43 13.01 10.70 10.19
C LEU A 43 12.08 11.85 9.80
N SER A 44 12.40 12.60 8.74
CA SER A 44 11.58 13.71 8.27
C SER A 44 10.19 13.25 7.80
N PHE A 45 10.12 12.10 7.13
CA PHE A 45 8.89 11.50 6.67
C PHE A 45 8.01 11.04 7.84
N ASN A 46 8.61 10.35 8.82
CA ASN A 46 7.90 9.90 10.01
C ASN A 46 7.36 11.08 10.84
N VAL A 47 8.13 12.16 10.98
CA VAL A 47 7.65 13.40 11.62
C VAL A 47 6.49 14.01 10.84
N ALA A 48 6.55 14.04 9.51
CA ALA A 48 5.48 14.58 8.67
C ALA A 48 4.17 13.79 8.83
N ILE A 49 4.23 12.46 8.84
CA ILE A 49 3.08 11.58 9.08
C ILE A 49 2.45 11.88 10.45
N GLN A 50 3.25 11.99 11.51
CA GLN A 50 2.72 12.28 12.84
C GLN A 50 2.03 13.65 12.89
N ASN A 51 2.58 14.66 12.20
CA ASN A 51 1.96 15.97 12.10
C ASN A 51 0.61 15.93 11.35
N GLU A 52 0.50 15.19 10.26
CA GLU A 52 -0.76 15.02 9.52
C GLU A 52 -1.83 14.34 10.37
N ASN A 53 -1.43 13.28 11.07
CA ASN A 53 -2.31 12.55 11.98
C ASN A 53 -2.83 13.42 13.13
N ILE A 54 -1.98 14.27 13.69
CA ILE A 54 -2.35 15.27 14.69
C ILE A 54 -3.43 16.23 14.15
N GLN A 55 -3.26 16.72 12.92
CA GLN A 55 -4.24 17.62 12.30
C GLN A 55 -5.58 16.92 12.09
N LYS A 56 -5.56 15.66 11.61
CA LYS A 56 -6.75 14.84 11.40
C LYS A 56 -7.51 14.59 12.71
N ASN A 57 -6.82 14.21 13.79
CA ASN A 57 -7.43 14.03 15.12
C ASN A 57 -8.10 15.31 15.62
N SER A 58 -7.43 16.45 15.44
CA SER A 58 -7.94 17.76 15.83
C SER A 58 -9.22 18.12 15.06
N GLN A 59 -9.28 17.82 13.76
CA GLN A 59 -10.47 18.05 12.93
C GLN A 59 -11.66 17.19 13.36
N ILE A 60 -11.44 15.92 13.68
CA ILE A 60 -12.50 15.01 14.15
C ILE A 60 -13.15 15.54 15.44
N ILE A 61 -12.33 15.94 16.41
CA ILE A 61 -12.84 16.47 17.69
C ILE A 61 -13.60 17.77 17.48
N ASN A 62 -13.06 18.70 16.67
CA ASN A 62 -13.78 19.93 16.36
C ASN A 62 -15.14 19.65 15.73
N TYR A 63 -15.21 18.68 14.80
CA TYR A 63 -16.47 18.31 14.16
C TYR A 63 -17.47 17.76 15.17
N GLN A 64 -17.04 16.85 16.06
CA GLN A 64 -17.90 16.31 17.12
C GLN A 64 -18.42 17.41 18.05
N ILE A 65 -17.56 18.35 18.44
CA ILE A 65 -17.93 19.42 19.37
C ILE A 65 -18.84 20.46 18.70
N ASP A 66 -18.57 20.83 17.44
CA ASP A 66 -19.45 21.69 16.65
C ASP A 66 -20.82 21.01 16.43
N PHE A 67 -20.82 19.70 16.16
CA PHE A 67 -22.04 18.90 16.03
C PHE A 67 -22.88 18.97 17.30
N ILE A 68 -22.31 18.69 18.48
CA ILE A 68 -23.03 18.79 19.75
C ILE A 68 -23.49 20.23 20.01
N SER A 69 -22.63 21.22 19.78
CA SER A 69 -22.94 22.64 20.01
C SER A 69 -24.15 23.08 19.21
N LYS A 70 -24.22 22.71 17.93
CA LYS A 70 -25.40 22.95 17.07
C LYS A 70 -26.65 22.26 17.62
N HIS A 71 -26.53 21.04 18.12
CA HIS A 71 -27.68 20.33 18.68
C HIS A 71 -28.19 21.01 19.97
N VAL A 72 -27.31 21.43 20.89
CA VAL A 72 -27.75 22.15 22.11
C VAL A 72 -28.39 23.49 21.77
N VAL A 73 -27.87 24.21 20.78
CA VAL A 73 -28.50 25.45 20.30
C VAL A 73 -29.89 25.17 19.72
N SER A 74 -30.06 24.06 18.97
CA SER A 74 -31.37 23.62 18.48
C SER A 74 -32.34 23.28 19.63
N LEU A 75 -31.85 22.63 20.69
CA LEU A 75 -32.64 22.33 21.89
C LEU A 75 -33.12 23.63 22.57
N LYS A 76 -32.22 24.60 22.75
CA LYS A 76 -32.58 25.95 23.25
C LYS A 76 -33.67 26.61 22.40
N ASN A 77 -33.50 26.61 21.08
CA ASN A 77 -34.46 27.27 20.18
C ASN A 77 -35.83 26.59 20.24
N SER A 78 -35.85 25.26 20.31
CA SER A 78 -37.08 24.49 20.46
C SER A 78 -37.78 24.78 21.78
N PHE A 79 -37.03 24.86 22.88
CA PHE A 79 -37.56 25.27 24.19
C PHE A 79 -38.16 26.67 24.18
N LEU A 80 -37.49 27.64 23.55
CA LEU A 80 -38.01 29.02 23.41
C LEU A 80 -39.26 29.11 22.52
N SER A 81 -39.41 28.22 21.56
CA SER A 81 -40.56 28.19 20.64
C SER A 81 -41.82 27.60 21.27
N PHE A 82 -41.69 26.90 22.40
CA PHE A 82 -42.81 26.28 23.09
C PHE A 82 -43.75 27.36 23.67
N LYS A 83 -45.02 27.34 23.24
CA LYS A 83 -46.07 28.22 23.76
C LYS A 83 -46.79 27.52 24.91
N HIS A 84 -47.14 28.29 25.95
CA HIS A 84 -47.74 27.84 27.23
C HIS A 84 -48.86 26.79 27.11
N LEU A 85 -48.96 25.97 28.17
CA LEU A 85 -49.67 24.69 28.35
C LEU A 85 -50.92 24.36 27.51
N ASP A 86 -50.85 23.16 26.92
CA ASP A 86 -51.99 22.33 26.52
C ASP A 86 -52.69 21.76 27.77
N SER A 87 -54.02 21.85 27.84
CA SER A 87 -54.86 21.64 29.03
C SER A 87 -54.89 20.20 29.61
N HIS A 88 -54.00 19.32 29.15
CA HIS A 88 -54.00 17.88 29.46
C HIS A 88 -53.21 17.47 30.71
N TYR A 89 -52.34 18.32 31.27
CA TYR A 89 -51.55 17.95 32.44
C TYR A 89 -52.29 18.14 33.76
N ARG A 90 -52.91 17.05 34.23
CA ARG A 90 -53.29 16.91 35.65
C ARG A 90 -52.12 16.28 36.40
N TYR A 91 -51.50 17.05 37.29
CA TYR A 91 -50.52 16.57 38.26
C TYR A 91 -51.06 15.32 38.96
N ASN A 92 -50.36 14.18 38.84
CA ASN A 92 -50.71 12.95 39.53
C ASN A 92 -49.99 12.92 40.89
N PRO A 93 -50.70 13.10 42.03
CA PRO A 93 -50.10 13.20 43.36
C PRO A 93 -49.49 11.89 43.88
N HIS A 94 -49.55 10.79 43.12
CA HIS A 94 -49.04 9.48 43.53
C HIS A 94 -47.53 9.25 43.28
N PHE A 95 -46.82 10.22 42.70
CA PHE A 95 -45.35 10.12 42.59
C PHE A 95 -44.70 10.48 43.93
N SER A 96 -43.77 9.63 44.39
CA SER A 96 -43.30 9.64 45.78
C SER A 96 -42.67 10.97 46.20
N HIS A 97 -43.35 11.68 47.10
CA HIS A 97 -42.73 12.70 47.94
C HIS A 97 -41.74 12.00 48.88
N LYS A 98 -40.44 12.04 48.54
CA LYS A 98 -39.40 11.66 49.50
C LYS A 98 -38.85 12.94 50.11
N ASP A 99 -39.42 13.30 51.26
CA ASP A 99 -38.94 14.34 52.16
C ASP A 99 -37.50 14.02 52.62
N ALA A 100 -36.53 14.41 51.82
CA ALA A 100 -35.19 14.70 52.28
C ALA A 100 -35.07 16.21 52.34
N PHE A 101 -35.33 16.79 53.52
CA PHE A 101 -35.18 18.20 53.89
C PHE A 101 -35.17 19.17 52.69
N ASN A 102 -36.36 19.65 52.32
CA ASN A 102 -36.60 20.66 51.27
C ASN A 102 -36.31 20.21 49.83
N ARG A 103 -36.76 19.03 49.35
CA ARG A 103 -36.63 18.68 47.93
C ARG A 103 -37.86 17.98 47.35
N TYR A 104 -38.31 18.44 46.18
CA TYR A 104 -39.33 17.75 45.38
C TYR A 104 -38.65 17.03 44.23
N VAL A 105 -38.86 15.71 44.12
CA VAL A 105 -38.30 14.88 43.05
C VAL A 105 -39.41 14.23 42.26
N TYR A 106 -39.44 14.45 40.95
CA TYR A 106 -40.27 13.71 40.01
C TYR A 106 -39.35 12.91 39.10
N ASN A 107 -39.51 11.59 39.06
CA ASN A 107 -38.64 10.71 38.29
C ASN A 107 -39.48 9.86 37.34
N SER A 108 -39.16 9.91 36.05
CA SER A 108 -39.83 9.13 35.02
C SER A 108 -38.78 8.52 34.10
N PRO A 109 -38.82 7.20 33.83
CA PRO A 109 -37.91 6.55 32.88
C PRO A 109 -37.98 7.17 31.48
N ASN A 110 -39.15 7.70 31.13
CA ASN A 110 -39.41 8.24 29.81
C ASN A 110 -39.08 9.73 29.67
N ILE A 111 -39.08 10.49 30.75
CA ILE A 111 -38.95 11.95 30.67
C ILE A 111 -37.61 12.38 31.28
N GLY A 112 -37.18 11.77 32.37
CA GLY A 112 -35.98 12.13 33.13
C GLY A 112 -36.29 12.34 34.61
N THR A 113 -35.32 12.91 35.32
CA THR A 113 -35.44 13.28 36.74
C THR A 113 -35.54 14.79 36.88
N PHE A 114 -36.53 15.26 37.63
CA PHE A 114 -36.74 16.66 37.98
C PHE A 114 -36.53 16.81 39.48
N ILE A 115 -35.76 17.81 39.89
CA ILE A 115 -35.35 18.05 41.27
C ILE A 115 -35.53 19.55 41.57
N SER A 116 -36.35 19.90 42.57
CA SER A 116 -36.58 21.28 43.00
C SER A 116 -36.18 21.47 44.47
N LEU A 117 -35.51 22.59 44.79
CA LEU A 117 -35.02 22.91 46.14
C LEU A 117 -36.08 23.51 47.08
N TYR A 118 -37.10 24.20 46.57
CA TYR A 118 -38.00 24.99 47.45
C TYR A 118 -39.45 25.05 46.99
N SER A 119 -39.76 24.62 45.77
CA SER A 119 -41.09 24.81 45.18
C SER A 119 -41.65 23.49 44.61
N PRO A 120 -42.94 23.21 44.80
CA PRO A 120 -43.58 22.07 44.15
C PRO A 120 -43.70 22.29 42.64
N MET A 121 -43.91 21.19 41.91
CA MET A 121 -43.94 21.15 40.45
C MET A 121 -44.95 22.12 39.79
N THR A 122 -46.02 22.46 40.52
CA THR A 122 -47.03 23.43 40.09
C THR A 122 -46.45 24.81 39.74
N PHE A 123 -45.32 25.21 40.32
CA PHE A 123 -44.70 26.51 40.08
C PHE A 123 -43.89 26.59 38.79
N PHE A 124 -43.60 25.45 38.15
CA PHE A 124 -42.79 25.37 36.93
C PHE A 124 -43.42 24.43 35.89
N LEU A 125 -44.75 24.36 35.89
CA LEU A 125 -45.55 23.53 34.98
C LEU A 125 -45.25 23.78 33.50
N ASP A 126 -44.98 25.03 33.12
CA ASP A 126 -44.66 25.38 31.74
C ASP A 126 -43.29 24.87 31.30
N GLU A 127 -42.28 25.02 32.16
CA GLU A 127 -40.93 24.53 31.90
C GLU A 127 -40.92 22.99 31.90
N PHE A 128 -41.69 22.37 32.81
CA PHE A 128 -41.91 20.93 32.82
C PHE A 128 -42.53 20.45 31.51
N SER A 129 -43.62 21.08 31.06
CA SER A 129 -44.33 20.70 29.83
C SER A 129 -43.44 20.87 28.60
N ALA A 130 -42.64 21.93 28.55
CA ALA A 130 -41.67 22.15 27.49
C ALA A 130 -40.60 21.04 27.46
N LEU A 131 -40.04 20.67 28.61
CA LEU A 131 -39.03 19.61 28.71
C LEU A 131 -39.60 18.23 28.36
N GLU A 132 -40.85 17.96 28.72
CA GLU A 132 -41.53 16.74 28.35
C GLU A 132 -41.80 16.65 26.84
N HIS A 133 -42.26 17.75 26.22
CA HIS A 133 -42.38 17.83 24.76
C HIS A 133 -41.04 17.62 24.06
N LEU A 134 -39.94 18.11 24.65
CA LEU A 134 -38.59 17.93 24.14
C LEU A 134 -37.96 16.58 24.49
N SER A 135 -38.62 15.73 25.28
CA SER A 135 -38.04 14.47 25.78
C SER A 135 -37.54 13.55 24.66
N VAL A 136 -38.21 13.51 23.50
CA VAL A 136 -37.76 12.74 22.33
C VAL A 136 -36.46 13.31 21.74
N MET A 137 -36.38 14.64 21.65
CA MET A 137 -35.17 15.31 21.18
C MET A 137 -34.02 15.09 22.16
N ILE A 138 -34.28 15.24 23.47
CA ILE A 138 -33.33 15.01 24.56
C ILE A 138 -32.82 13.56 24.55
N LYS A 139 -33.72 12.58 24.35
CA LYS A 139 -33.36 11.16 24.17
C LYS A 139 -32.41 10.91 23.02
N ASN A 140 -32.57 11.63 21.90
CA ASN A 140 -31.69 11.46 20.76
C ASN A 140 -30.25 11.92 21.06
N PHE A 141 -30.03 12.84 22.00
CA PHE A 141 -28.67 13.16 22.43
C PHE A 141 -27.97 11.98 23.11
N GLN A 142 -28.72 11.11 23.80
CA GLN A 142 -28.15 9.92 24.45
C GLN A 142 -27.79 8.80 23.46
N LYS A 143 -28.07 8.98 22.16
CA LYS A 143 -27.49 8.13 21.10
C LYS A 143 -26.06 8.52 20.75
N ILE A 144 -25.58 9.65 21.27
CA ILE A 144 -24.21 10.11 21.09
C ILE A 144 -23.40 9.59 22.28
N ASP A 145 -22.52 8.63 22.04
CA ASP A 145 -21.87 7.81 23.09
C ASP A 145 -21.11 8.60 24.16
N TYR A 146 -20.61 9.79 23.82
CA TYR A 146 -19.87 10.67 24.74
C TYR A 146 -20.75 11.72 25.44
N VAL A 147 -22.07 11.75 25.23
CA VAL A 147 -22.99 12.61 26.00
C VAL A 147 -23.49 11.82 27.20
N LEU A 148 -23.02 12.16 28.39
CA LEU A 148 -23.33 11.44 29.63
C LEU A 148 -24.68 11.90 30.22
N TRP A 149 -24.87 13.22 30.33
CA TRP A 149 -26.04 13.81 30.95
C TRP A 149 -26.53 15.01 30.14
N THR A 150 -27.84 15.22 30.11
CA THR A 150 -28.49 16.43 29.62
C THR A 150 -29.23 17.10 30.75
N TYR A 151 -28.86 18.33 31.07
CA TYR A 151 -29.45 19.12 32.14
C TYR A 151 -30.21 20.33 31.61
N TYR A 152 -31.23 20.73 32.38
CA TYR A 152 -31.78 22.07 32.34
C TYR A 152 -31.83 22.63 33.76
N TYR A 153 -31.11 23.73 33.97
CA TYR A 153 -31.12 24.50 35.20
C TYR A 153 -32.06 25.69 35.05
N SER A 154 -33.18 25.70 35.76
CA SER A 154 -34.15 26.81 35.70
C SER A 154 -33.84 27.88 36.71
N LYS A 155 -34.05 29.16 36.36
CA LYS A 155 -34.03 30.31 37.28
C LYS A 155 -34.87 30.10 38.55
N ASN A 156 -35.88 29.23 38.48
CA ASN A 156 -36.79 28.90 39.57
C ASN A 156 -36.20 27.87 40.55
N LYS A 157 -34.87 27.64 40.52
CA LYS A 157 -34.13 26.72 41.41
C LYS A 157 -34.61 25.26 41.31
N PHE A 158 -34.95 24.82 40.10
CA PHE A 158 -35.14 23.40 39.79
C PHE A 158 -34.19 22.95 38.67
N VAL A 159 -33.86 21.66 38.69
CA VAL A 159 -33.02 21.00 37.70
C VAL A 159 -33.76 19.82 37.10
N TYR A 160 -33.70 19.74 35.78
CA TYR A 160 -34.03 18.55 35.02
C TYR A 160 -32.73 17.87 34.59
N VAL A 161 -32.72 16.54 34.60
CA VAL A 161 -31.60 15.70 34.15
C VAL A 161 -32.10 14.47 33.42
N TYR A 162 -31.43 14.13 32.33
CA TYR A 162 -31.65 12.91 31.54
C TYR A 162 -30.29 12.25 31.20
N PRO A 163 -30.14 10.91 31.22
CA PRO A 163 -31.13 9.88 31.58
C PRO A 163 -31.65 9.96 33.02
N PHE A 164 -32.66 9.16 33.36
CA PHE A 164 -33.20 9.16 34.72
C PHE A 164 -32.16 8.66 35.73
N ILE A 165 -32.09 9.30 36.91
CA ILE A 165 -31.20 8.89 38.00
C ILE A 165 -31.91 7.81 38.84
N GLU A 166 -31.27 6.65 39.01
CA GLU A 166 -31.84 5.54 39.80
C GLU A 166 -32.02 5.91 41.29
N ASN A 167 -31.05 6.63 41.87
CA ASN A 167 -31.12 7.10 43.26
C ASN A 167 -30.92 8.62 43.35
N PRO A 168 -31.96 9.44 43.10
CA PRO A 168 -31.81 10.90 43.05
C PRO A 168 -31.42 11.54 44.39
N LEU A 169 -31.47 10.80 45.50
CA LEU A 169 -30.99 11.27 46.81
C LEU A 169 -29.45 11.32 46.90
N THR A 170 -28.73 10.52 46.10
CA THR A 170 -27.26 10.60 46.01
C THR A 170 -26.82 11.85 45.27
N TYR A 171 -27.67 12.35 44.36
CA TYR A 171 -27.47 13.64 43.72
C TYR A 171 -27.73 14.75 44.75
N LYS A 172 -26.64 15.27 45.33
CA LYS A 172 -26.69 16.35 46.33
C LYS A 172 -27.02 17.69 45.66
N PHE A 173 -28.21 17.81 45.07
CA PHE A 173 -28.71 19.08 44.56
C PHE A 173 -28.96 20.04 45.73
N SER A 174 -27.97 20.85 46.04
CA SER A 174 -27.97 21.83 47.12
C SER A 174 -27.93 23.24 46.52
N GLU A 175 -28.25 24.27 47.31
CA GLU A 175 -28.12 25.65 46.87
C GLU A 175 -26.67 25.99 46.43
N LYS A 176 -25.68 25.36 47.08
CA LYS A 176 -24.27 25.45 46.69
C LYS A 176 -23.96 24.75 45.36
N SER A 177 -24.58 23.61 45.09
CA SER A 177 -24.42 22.87 43.82
C SER A 177 -25.16 23.53 42.67
N TYR A 178 -26.29 24.19 42.97
CA TYR A 178 -27.05 24.99 42.02
C TYR A 178 -26.27 26.26 41.66
N ASN A 179 -25.73 27.02 42.62
CA ASN A 179 -24.86 28.17 42.32
C ASN A 179 -23.43 27.77 41.88
N GLY A 180 -23.27 26.65 41.17
CA GLY A 180 -21.97 26.17 40.71
C GLY A 180 -21.42 26.94 39.51
N ASP A 181 -20.16 26.63 39.16
CA ASP A 181 -19.38 27.27 38.06
C ASP A 181 -20.13 27.28 36.70
N ILE A 182 -20.99 26.30 36.47
CA ILE A 182 -21.84 26.16 35.28
C ILE A 182 -22.86 27.30 35.20
N LEU A 183 -23.60 27.56 36.28
CA LEU A 183 -24.66 28.57 36.31
C LEU A 183 -24.09 29.98 36.46
N GLU A 184 -23.10 30.17 37.32
CA GLU A 184 -22.51 31.50 37.56
C GLU A 184 -21.87 32.09 36.28
N ASN A 185 -21.09 31.29 35.53
CA ASN A 185 -20.43 31.78 34.32
C ASN A 185 -21.38 31.94 33.13
N THR A 186 -22.42 31.12 33.03
CA THR A 186 -23.37 31.20 31.90
C THR A 186 -24.26 32.43 31.97
N VAL A 187 -24.76 32.73 33.17
CA VAL A 187 -25.63 33.89 33.41
C VAL A 187 -24.87 35.19 33.17
N THR A 188 -23.62 35.27 33.63
CA THR A 188 -22.79 36.49 33.56
C THR A 188 -22.34 36.80 32.14
N THR A 189 -22.04 35.79 31.33
CA THR A 189 -21.50 35.98 29.97
C THR A 189 -22.57 36.08 28.88
N ASN A 190 -23.79 35.59 29.13
CA ASN A 190 -24.88 35.49 28.15
C ASN A 190 -24.46 34.80 26.84
N LYS A 191 -23.49 33.89 26.93
CA LYS A 191 -22.94 33.13 25.80
C LYS A 191 -22.82 31.66 26.17
N PRO A 192 -22.78 30.75 25.18
CA PRO A 192 -22.38 29.38 25.45
C PRO A 192 -21.06 29.35 26.21
N TYR A 193 -20.99 28.50 27.22
CA TYR A 193 -19.84 28.40 28.12
C TYR A 193 -19.49 26.92 28.31
N ILE A 194 -18.21 26.62 28.45
CA ILE A 194 -17.76 25.29 28.80
C ILE A 194 -17.05 25.32 30.13
N SER A 195 -17.47 24.41 31.02
CA SER A 195 -16.92 24.32 32.37
C SER A 195 -15.44 23.92 32.35
N THR A 196 -14.77 24.14 33.48
CA THR A 196 -13.54 23.39 33.78
C THR A 196 -13.83 21.90 33.86
N ILE A 197 -12.79 21.08 33.77
CA ILE A 197 -12.94 19.63 33.92
C ILE A 197 -13.34 19.34 35.38
N TYR A 198 -14.28 18.43 35.60
CA TYR A 198 -14.68 17.99 36.94
C TYR A 198 -15.08 16.52 36.98
N ASP A 199 -15.16 15.97 38.19
CA ASP A 199 -15.66 14.61 38.44
C ASP A 199 -17.17 14.64 38.57
N ASP A 200 -17.87 13.91 37.71
CA ASP A 200 -19.31 13.71 37.82
C ASP A 200 -19.65 13.09 39.18
N LEU A 201 -20.66 13.65 39.84
CA LEU A 201 -21.01 13.25 41.20
C LEU A 201 -21.54 11.82 41.28
N ILE A 202 -22.22 11.36 40.23
CA ILE A 202 -22.87 10.05 40.15
C ILE A 202 -21.90 8.99 39.64
N THR A 203 -21.39 9.17 38.43
CA THR A 203 -20.58 8.18 37.72
C THR A 203 -19.10 8.21 38.09
N LYS A 204 -18.64 9.29 38.74
CA LYS A 204 -17.21 9.57 39.01
C LYS A 204 -16.34 9.71 37.75
N LYS A 205 -16.97 9.84 36.58
CA LYS A 205 -16.27 10.08 35.31
C LYS A 205 -15.80 11.53 35.22
N LYS A 206 -14.72 11.74 34.47
CA LYS A 206 -14.22 13.08 34.14
C LYS A 206 -15.06 13.65 33.01
N VAL A 207 -15.63 14.83 33.25
CA VAL A 207 -16.52 15.50 32.31
C VAL A 207 -16.21 16.99 32.20
N PHE A 208 -16.66 17.60 31.12
CA PHE A 208 -16.96 19.04 31.10
C PHE A 208 -18.41 19.25 30.67
N ALA A 209 -19.00 20.34 31.11
CA ALA A 209 -20.35 20.74 30.74
C ALA A 209 -20.30 21.74 29.58
N LEU A 210 -20.96 21.43 28.45
CA LEU A 210 -21.29 22.39 27.41
C LEU A 210 -22.62 23.04 27.74
N THR A 211 -22.60 24.33 27.98
CA THR A 211 -23.75 25.07 28.49
C THR A 211 -24.23 26.12 27.51
N VAL A 212 -25.55 26.31 27.45
CA VAL A 212 -26.18 27.35 26.62
C VAL A 212 -27.26 28.06 27.44
N PRO A 213 -27.09 29.35 27.76
CA PRO A 213 -28.07 30.08 28.54
C PRO A 213 -29.29 30.47 27.69
N ILE A 214 -30.45 30.50 28.33
CA ILE A 214 -31.75 30.82 27.75
C ILE A 214 -32.22 32.15 28.34
N PHE A 215 -32.51 33.08 27.44
CA PHE A 215 -33.08 34.37 27.78
C PHE A 215 -34.40 34.54 27.01
N LYS A 216 -35.42 35.04 27.70
CA LYS A 216 -36.70 35.45 27.13
C LYS A 216 -36.88 36.92 27.48
N ASP A 217 -37.04 37.77 26.47
CA ASP A 217 -37.15 39.23 26.64
C ASP A 217 -36.01 39.84 27.48
N ARG A 218 -34.78 39.37 27.26
CA ARG A 218 -33.55 39.74 28.01
C ARG A 218 -33.53 39.30 29.48
N ILE A 219 -34.52 38.54 29.95
CA ILE A 219 -34.57 37.97 31.29
C ILE A 219 -34.07 36.52 31.22
N PHE A 220 -33.08 36.19 32.04
CA PHE A 220 -32.56 34.82 32.18
C PHE A 220 -33.69 33.88 32.63
N GLN A 221 -33.88 32.78 31.89
CA GLN A 221 -34.88 31.75 32.20
C GLN A 221 -34.25 30.49 32.77
N GLY A 222 -33.06 30.14 32.28
CA GLY A 222 -32.36 28.93 32.67
C GLY A 222 -31.19 28.65 31.74
N THR A 223 -30.51 27.53 31.97
CA THR A 223 -29.34 27.08 31.21
C THR A 223 -29.51 25.61 30.85
N PHE A 224 -29.41 25.28 29.56
CA PHE A 224 -29.18 23.90 29.15
C PHE A 224 -27.71 23.57 29.33
N ALA A 225 -27.40 22.35 29.79
CA ALA A 225 -26.04 21.84 29.86
C ALA A 225 -25.97 20.39 29.37
N LEU A 226 -24.88 20.03 28.69
CA LEU A 226 -24.55 18.63 28.38
C LEU A 226 -23.23 18.27 29.05
N ASP A 227 -23.22 17.23 29.86
CA ASP A 227 -21.97 16.67 30.36
C ASP A 227 -21.40 15.73 29.31
N ILE A 228 -20.18 16.03 28.88
CA ILE A 228 -19.45 15.23 27.90
C ILE A 228 -18.48 14.32 28.65
N ASP A 229 -18.67 13.01 28.48
CA ASP A 229 -17.75 11.99 28.97
C ASP A 229 -16.43 12.07 28.20
N LEU A 230 -15.39 12.53 28.89
CA LEU A 230 -14.08 12.73 28.28
C LEU A 230 -13.42 11.41 27.84
N GLU A 231 -13.70 10.33 28.54
CA GLU A 231 -13.13 9.02 28.20
C GLU A 231 -13.72 8.52 26.88
N GLN A 232 -15.05 8.55 26.77
CA GLN A 232 -15.77 8.19 25.56
C GLN A 232 -15.45 9.11 24.38
N LEU A 233 -15.35 10.43 24.63
CA LEU A 233 -14.98 11.40 23.61
C LEU A 233 -13.60 11.06 23.02
N PHE A 234 -12.61 10.79 23.87
CA PHE A 234 -11.28 10.40 23.41
C PHE A 234 -11.22 9.02 22.78
N GLN A 235 -11.96 8.03 23.30
CA GLN A 235 -12.06 6.71 22.69
C GLN A 235 -12.66 6.78 21.28
N SER A 236 -13.65 7.67 21.06
CA SER A 236 -14.23 7.86 19.73
C SER A 236 -13.21 8.35 18.70
N VAL A 237 -12.15 9.03 19.15
CA VAL A 237 -11.07 9.57 18.29
C VAL A 237 -9.95 8.54 18.12
N SER A 238 -9.57 7.83 19.19
CA SER A 238 -8.53 6.80 19.14
C SER A 238 -8.97 5.58 18.32
N ASN A 239 -10.24 5.17 18.42
CA ASN A 239 -10.79 4.03 17.68
C ASN A 239 -10.85 4.25 16.16
N LEU A 240 -10.97 5.50 15.71
CA LEU A 240 -10.97 5.86 14.29
C LEU A 240 -9.57 5.91 13.67
N ASN A 241 -8.51 5.79 14.47
CA ASN A 241 -7.12 5.96 14.04
C ASN A 241 -6.22 4.82 14.54
N VAL A 242 -6.56 3.59 14.13
CA VAL A 242 -5.88 2.31 14.45
C VAL A 242 -4.35 2.31 14.22
N ASN A 243 -3.84 3.23 13.40
CA ASN A 243 -2.42 3.29 13.00
C ASN A 243 -1.54 4.22 13.87
N ASN A 244 -2.09 4.94 14.85
CA ASN A 244 -1.34 5.97 15.59
C ASN A 244 -0.97 5.60 17.03
N LYS A 245 -0.20 4.52 17.20
CA LYS A 245 0.35 4.09 18.51
C LYS A 245 1.29 5.10 19.20
N HIS A 246 1.55 6.27 18.60
CA HIS A 246 2.58 7.22 19.06
C HIS A 246 2.11 8.66 19.23
N ILE A 247 0.80 8.93 19.08
CA ILE A 247 0.24 10.27 19.34
C ILE A 247 -0.55 10.21 20.64
N ASN A 248 -0.09 10.98 21.62
CA ASN A 248 -0.78 11.16 22.88
C ASN A 248 -1.72 12.35 22.77
N LEU A 249 -2.92 12.19 23.30
CA LEU A 249 -3.95 13.22 23.35
C LEU A 249 -4.21 13.55 24.82
N PHE A 250 -4.17 14.83 25.15
CA PHE A 250 -4.60 15.32 26.46
C PHE A 250 -5.31 16.67 26.32
N LEU A 251 -6.20 16.97 27.26
CA LEU A 251 -6.88 18.26 27.36
C LEU A 251 -6.26 19.08 28.48
N VAL A 252 -6.20 20.39 28.26
CA VAL A 252 -5.82 21.37 29.27
C VAL A 252 -6.90 22.43 29.34
N ASP A 253 -7.47 22.60 30.53
CA ASP A 253 -8.47 23.63 30.77
C ASP A 253 -7.86 24.96 31.25
N ARG A 254 -8.70 25.98 31.40
CA ARG A 254 -8.31 27.32 31.88
C ARG A 254 -7.71 27.35 33.30
N LYS A 255 -7.90 26.30 34.11
CA LYS A 255 -7.28 26.14 35.43
C LYS A 255 -5.99 25.32 35.35
N ASN A 256 -5.50 25.01 34.14
CA ASN A 256 -4.38 24.12 33.88
C ASN A 256 -4.58 22.73 34.49
N GLN A 257 -5.81 22.22 34.45
CA GLN A 257 -6.07 20.82 34.76
C GLN A 257 -5.88 19.98 33.51
N HIS A 258 -5.16 18.88 33.66
CA HIS A 258 -4.80 17.98 32.58
C HIS A 258 -5.67 16.73 32.61
N TYR A 259 -6.10 16.25 31.44
CA TYR A 259 -6.80 14.98 31.31
C TYR A 259 -6.33 14.20 30.07
N SER A 260 -5.93 12.95 30.27
CA SER A 260 -5.54 11.98 29.24
C SER A 260 -6.21 10.62 29.49
N LEU A 261 -6.32 9.79 28.44
CA LEU A 261 -6.83 8.43 28.58
C LEU A 261 -5.80 7.51 29.27
N ASP A 262 -4.51 7.71 28.96
CA ASP A 262 -3.40 6.93 29.50
C ASP A 262 -2.78 7.63 30.71
N LYS A 263 -2.84 6.95 31.87
CA LYS A 263 -2.22 7.38 33.13
C LYS A 263 -0.68 7.42 33.06
N GLN A 264 -0.06 6.74 32.09
CA GLN A 264 1.39 6.84 31.86
C GLN A 264 1.84 8.24 31.44
N TYR A 265 0.91 9.11 31.03
CA TYR A 265 1.18 10.48 30.61
C TYR A 265 0.73 11.53 31.64
N ASP A 266 0.72 11.16 32.92
CA ASP A 266 0.50 12.11 34.04
C ASP A 266 1.60 13.22 34.08
N ASP A 267 2.74 13.04 33.41
CA ASP A 267 3.79 14.07 33.24
C ASP A 267 3.48 15.05 32.07
N THR A 268 2.23 15.55 32.01
CA THR A 268 1.77 16.52 31.00
C THR A 268 1.77 17.97 31.46
N ASP A 269 2.24 18.23 32.70
CA ASP A 269 2.33 19.56 33.34
C ASP A 269 3.23 20.58 32.61
N TRP A 270 3.96 20.13 31.59
CA TRP A 270 4.81 21.00 30.78
C TRP A 270 4.05 21.92 29.83
N PHE A 271 2.77 21.63 29.56
CA PHE A 271 1.92 22.52 28.76
C PHE A 271 0.99 23.33 29.65
N VAL A 272 0.95 24.65 29.48
CA VAL A 272 0.11 25.55 30.29
C VAL A 272 -0.82 26.33 29.37
N TYR A 273 -2.12 26.28 29.65
CA TYR A 273 -3.12 27.10 28.97
C TYR A 273 -2.81 28.58 29.16
N SER A 274 -2.78 29.34 28.06
CA SER A 274 -2.65 30.80 28.11
C SER A 274 -3.55 31.47 27.08
N GLU A 275 -4.41 32.37 27.57
CA GLU A 275 -5.47 33.03 26.78
C GLU A 275 -4.94 33.87 25.60
N HIS A 276 -3.71 34.37 25.72
CA HIS A 276 -3.08 35.21 24.69
C HIS A 276 -2.32 34.41 23.61
N SER A 277 -2.27 33.09 23.74
CA SER A 277 -1.37 32.28 22.93
C SER A 277 -2.06 31.79 21.66
N LYS A 278 -1.65 32.34 20.51
CA LYS A 278 -1.92 31.77 19.18
C LYS A 278 -1.01 30.56 18.96
N ILE A 279 -1.01 29.61 19.89
CA ILE A 279 -0.17 28.43 19.74
C ILE A 279 -0.96 27.47 18.85
N LYS A 280 -0.33 27.06 17.76
CA LYS A 280 -0.82 26.00 16.87
C LYS A 280 0.14 24.84 16.97
N LEU A 281 1.37 24.99 16.47
CA LEU A 281 2.42 23.99 16.58
C LEU A 281 3.57 24.52 17.45
N GLY A 282 4.11 23.69 18.33
CA GLY A 282 5.25 24.05 19.17
C GLY A 282 6.15 22.87 19.48
N TYR A 283 7.37 23.20 19.93
CA TYR A 283 8.38 22.23 20.33
C TYR A 283 8.75 22.47 21.79
N ASN A 284 8.68 21.42 22.61
CA ASN A 284 9.19 21.45 23.97
C ASN A 284 10.60 20.84 24.00
N PHE A 285 11.61 21.71 24.13
CA PHE A 285 13.01 21.29 24.20
C PHE A 285 13.39 20.50 25.44
N LYS A 286 12.71 20.72 26.56
CA LYS A 286 13.03 20.04 27.81
C LYS A 286 12.59 18.58 27.78
N ASN A 287 11.45 18.31 27.16
CA ASN A 287 10.83 16.98 27.18
C ASN A 287 10.89 16.26 25.81
N PHE A 288 11.53 16.84 24.79
CA PHE A 288 11.64 16.26 23.44
C PHE A 288 10.28 15.90 22.80
N HIS A 289 9.30 16.76 23.04
CA HIS A 289 7.95 16.61 22.51
C HIS A 289 7.65 17.66 21.46
N VAL A 290 7.08 17.23 20.33
CA VAL A 290 6.35 18.12 19.43
C VAL A 290 4.91 18.10 19.88
N TYR A 291 4.28 19.27 19.88
CA TYR A 291 2.88 19.38 20.23
C TYR A 291 2.14 20.28 19.27
N ASN A 292 0.86 19.97 19.07
CA ASN A 292 -0.10 20.82 18.40
C ASN A 292 -1.25 21.07 19.35
N THR A 293 -1.72 22.31 19.35
CA THR A 293 -2.82 22.75 20.17
C THR A 293 -3.98 23.13 19.29
N GLN A 294 -5.11 22.49 19.55
CA GLN A 294 -6.37 22.83 18.95
C GLN A 294 -7.25 23.40 20.05
N LYS A 295 -7.63 24.67 19.92
CA LYS A 295 -8.71 25.20 20.74
C LYS A 295 -9.97 24.48 20.31
N ILE A 296 -10.50 23.64 21.20
CA ILE A 296 -11.79 22.99 20.97
C ILE A 296 -12.87 24.05 21.15
N VAL A 297 -12.82 24.73 22.29
CA VAL A 297 -13.84 25.67 22.78
C VAL A 297 -13.19 26.75 23.65
N ASP A 298 -13.93 27.80 23.99
CA ASP A 298 -13.46 28.82 24.93
C ASP A 298 -13.12 28.18 26.29
N GLY A 299 -11.82 28.17 26.63
CA GLY A 299 -11.31 27.68 27.91
C GLY A 299 -10.82 26.23 27.95
N ILE A 300 -10.90 25.46 26.85
CA ILE A 300 -10.33 24.11 26.76
C ILE A 300 -9.50 23.96 25.48
N VAL A 301 -8.26 23.48 25.65
CA VAL A 301 -7.32 23.20 24.56
C VAL A 301 -7.03 21.72 24.51
N LEU A 302 -7.21 21.12 23.34
CA LEU A 302 -6.68 19.81 23.03
C LEU A 302 -5.20 19.95 22.69
N VAL A 303 -4.38 19.17 23.35
CA VAL A 303 -2.97 19.02 23.04
C VAL A 303 -2.74 17.64 22.48
N SER A 304 -2.27 17.59 21.23
CA SER A 304 -1.78 16.36 20.61
C SER A 304 -0.26 16.41 20.62
N THR A 305 0.40 15.34 21.06
CA THR A 305 1.85 15.30 21.14
C THR A 305 2.41 13.95 20.72
N PHE A 306 3.64 13.96 20.19
CA PHE A 306 4.45 12.76 20.05
C PHE A 306 5.85 13.01 20.60
N SER A 307 6.47 11.95 21.07
CA SER A 307 7.87 11.93 21.52
C SER A 307 8.79 11.78 20.32
N ILE A 308 9.75 12.69 20.16
CA ILE A 308 10.78 12.57 19.12
C ILE A 308 11.71 11.41 19.42
N ILE A 309 11.93 11.10 20.69
CA ILE A 309 12.74 9.95 21.09
C ILE A 309 12.11 8.66 20.57
N ASP A 310 10.78 8.55 20.63
CA ASP A 310 10.08 7.37 20.14
C ASP A 310 10.09 7.31 18.60
N ILE A 311 9.94 8.46 17.92
CA ILE A 311 10.10 8.52 16.46
C ILE A 311 11.53 8.12 16.05
N LEU A 312 12.55 8.59 16.76
CA LEU A 312 13.95 8.24 16.50
C LEU A 312 14.18 6.74 16.65
N LYS A 313 13.68 6.14 17.74
CA LYS A 313 13.76 4.69 17.97
C LYS A 313 13.06 3.91 16.87
N ASN A 314 11.83 4.30 16.51
CA ASN A 314 11.06 3.64 15.47
C ASN A 314 11.72 3.79 14.09
N SER A 315 12.28 4.95 13.79
CA SER A 315 13.01 5.21 12.54
C SER A 315 14.29 4.39 12.44
N LEU A 316 14.98 4.16 13.57
CA LEU A 316 16.15 3.27 13.63
C LEU A 316 15.78 1.80 13.46
N LEU A 317 14.59 1.41 13.92
CA LEU A 317 14.07 0.05 13.84
C LEU A 317 13.25 -0.22 12.56
N ASP A 318 13.26 0.71 11.60
CA ASP A 318 12.53 0.55 10.35
C ASP A 318 13.07 -0.66 9.56
N PRO A 319 12.20 -1.60 9.13
CA PRO A 319 12.62 -2.80 8.40
C PRO A 319 13.44 -2.50 7.15
N ASN A 320 13.15 -1.40 6.45
CA ASN A 320 13.89 -1.01 5.24
C ASN A 320 15.29 -0.51 5.58
N LEU A 321 15.44 0.21 6.68
CA LEU A 321 16.75 0.66 7.17
C LEU A 321 17.59 -0.54 7.62
N ILE A 322 16.97 -1.50 8.32
CA ILE A 322 17.61 -2.76 8.71
C ILE A 322 18.04 -3.56 7.48
N TYR A 323 17.16 -3.70 6.49
CA TYR A 323 17.46 -4.39 5.23
C TYR A 323 18.60 -3.70 4.46
N PHE A 324 18.62 -2.37 4.42
CA PHE A 324 19.71 -1.60 3.81
C PHE A 324 21.07 -1.92 4.47
N VAL A 325 21.12 -1.93 5.81
CA VAL A 325 22.33 -2.30 6.56
C VAL A 325 22.74 -3.75 6.28
N PHE A 326 21.77 -4.67 6.18
CA PHE A 326 22.02 -6.08 5.87
C PHE A 326 22.62 -6.28 4.47
N VAL A 327 22.03 -5.68 3.44
CA VAL A 327 22.55 -5.72 2.05
C VAL A 327 23.96 -5.16 1.99
N LEU A 328 24.22 -4.11 2.76
CA LEU A 328 25.53 -3.48 2.82
C LEU A 328 26.61 -4.39 3.41
N ILE A 329 26.28 -5.11 4.48
CA ILE A 329 27.18 -6.13 5.07
C ILE A 329 27.49 -7.22 4.03
N LEU A 330 26.48 -7.71 3.31
CA LEU A 330 26.67 -8.70 2.25
C LEU A 330 27.55 -8.19 1.12
N PHE A 331 27.38 -6.93 0.70
CA PHE A 331 28.21 -6.31 -0.32
C PHE A 331 29.68 -6.22 0.09
N TYR A 332 29.97 -5.83 1.35
CA TYR A 332 31.34 -5.83 1.85
C TYR A 332 31.94 -7.22 2.00
N LEU A 333 31.16 -8.21 2.44
CA LEU A 333 31.59 -9.62 2.46
C LEU A 333 31.91 -10.12 1.05
N PHE A 334 31.13 -9.71 0.04
CA PHE A 334 31.39 -10.02 -1.36
C PHE A 334 32.71 -9.40 -1.84
N ILE A 335 32.95 -8.11 -1.59
CA ILE A 335 34.23 -7.45 -1.94
C ILE A 335 35.41 -8.14 -1.25
N PHE A 336 35.27 -8.46 0.03
CA PHE A 336 36.29 -9.17 0.79
C PHE A 336 36.59 -10.54 0.17
N PHE A 337 35.56 -11.35 -0.09
CA PHE A 337 35.72 -12.66 -0.72
C PHE A 337 36.34 -12.54 -2.12
N PHE A 338 35.89 -11.59 -2.92
CA PHE A 338 36.40 -11.35 -4.27
C PHE A 338 37.90 -11.01 -4.25
N TYR A 339 38.33 -10.17 -3.32
CA TYR A 339 39.75 -9.83 -3.14
C TYR A 339 40.61 -11.06 -2.83
N TYR A 340 40.20 -11.88 -1.85
CA TYR A 340 40.97 -13.07 -1.46
C TYR A 340 40.92 -14.20 -2.49
N ARG A 341 39.78 -14.37 -3.18
CA ARG A 341 39.56 -15.43 -4.16
C ARG A 341 40.23 -15.15 -5.50
N TYR A 342 40.25 -13.90 -5.98
CA TYR A 342 40.67 -13.58 -7.35
C TYR A 342 41.90 -12.67 -7.44
N ILE A 343 42.01 -11.66 -6.59
CA ILE A 343 43.10 -10.66 -6.69
C ILE A 343 44.38 -11.17 -5.99
N LYS A 344 44.26 -11.73 -4.78
CA LYS A 344 45.41 -12.25 -4.01
C LYS A 344 46.21 -13.35 -4.73
N PRO A 345 45.60 -14.34 -5.41
CA PRO A 345 46.35 -15.37 -6.13
C PRO A 345 47.11 -14.82 -7.34
N GLN A 346 46.54 -13.85 -8.05
CA GLN A 346 47.21 -13.19 -9.18
C GLN A 346 48.47 -12.44 -8.71
N HIS A 347 48.40 -11.78 -7.55
CA HIS A 347 49.58 -11.19 -6.92
C HIS A 347 50.65 -12.24 -6.56
N ALA A 348 50.25 -13.40 -6.03
CA ALA A 348 51.19 -14.47 -5.70
C ALA A 348 51.89 -15.04 -6.96
N ILE A 349 51.18 -15.15 -8.08
CA ILE A 349 51.75 -15.57 -9.37
C ILE A 349 52.76 -14.53 -9.88
N LEU A 350 52.41 -13.24 -9.83
CA LEU A 350 53.31 -12.15 -10.25
C LEU A 350 54.59 -12.15 -9.40
N ILE A 351 54.47 -12.35 -8.08
CA ILE A 351 55.61 -12.46 -7.15
C ILE A 351 56.49 -13.66 -7.53
N GLY A 352 55.90 -14.85 -7.76
CA GLY A 352 56.66 -16.04 -8.16
C GLY A 352 57.39 -15.88 -9.50
N VAL A 353 56.79 -15.18 -10.46
CA VAL A 353 57.42 -14.86 -11.76
C VAL A 353 58.59 -13.87 -11.58
N LEU A 354 58.42 -12.84 -10.73
CA LEU A 354 59.46 -11.85 -10.45
C LEU A 354 60.66 -12.45 -9.67
N GLU A 355 60.42 -13.30 -8.68
CA GLU A 355 61.48 -14.01 -7.93
C GLU A 355 62.27 -14.98 -8.82
N TYR A 356 61.60 -15.64 -9.78
CA TYR A 356 62.26 -16.50 -10.77
C TYR A 356 63.22 -15.72 -11.68
N LEU A 357 62.79 -14.54 -12.16
CA LEU A 357 63.61 -13.66 -13.00
C LEU A 357 64.83 -13.09 -12.25
N ASP A 358 64.78 -12.99 -10.92
CA ASP A 358 65.86 -12.48 -10.07
C ASP A 358 66.88 -13.58 -9.67
N SER A 359 66.49 -14.87 -9.70
CA SER A 359 67.35 -15.97 -9.25
C SER A 359 68.43 -16.37 -10.26
N ARG A 360 69.60 -15.71 -10.18
CA ARG A 360 70.83 -16.23 -10.79
C ARG A 360 71.48 -17.27 -9.88
N LYS A 361 71.13 -18.54 -10.06
CA LYS A 361 71.96 -19.76 -9.90
C LYS A 361 71.08 -21.03 -9.80
N ASP A 362 71.63 -22.13 -10.31
CA ASP A 362 71.15 -23.52 -10.29
C ASP A 362 70.18 -23.99 -11.39
N THR A 363 70.45 -25.22 -11.82
CA THR A 363 70.31 -25.80 -13.16
C THR A 363 68.91 -25.73 -13.78
N LYS A 364 68.88 -25.36 -15.07
CA LYS A 364 67.69 -25.06 -15.88
C LYS A 364 66.67 -26.20 -15.97
N GLU A 365 67.07 -27.45 -15.87
CA GLU A 365 66.27 -28.60 -16.33
C GLU A 365 65.32 -29.17 -15.26
N SER A 366 65.75 -29.23 -13.98
CA SER A 366 64.87 -29.71 -12.90
C SER A 366 63.84 -28.66 -12.46
N LYS A 367 64.20 -27.37 -12.52
CA LYS A 367 63.28 -26.25 -12.27
C LYS A 367 62.25 -26.09 -13.39
N MET A 368 62.64 -26.28 -14.66
CA MET A 368 61.67 -26.22 -15.77
C MET A 368 60.60 -27.30 -15.60
N ASN A 369 60.96 -28.52 -15.22
CA ASN A 369 59.98 -29.60 -15.00
C ASN A 369 59.07 -29.37 -13.78
N ALA A 370 59.57 -28.78 -12.69
CA ALA A 370 58.74 -28.44 -11.52
C ALA A 370 57.80 -27.25 -11.79
N ILE A 371 58.29 -26.22 -12.47
CA ILE A 371 57.51 -25.05 -12.90
C ILE A 371 56.48 -25.46 -13.95
N THR A 372 56.86 -26.29 -14.93
CA THR A 372 55.91 -26.81 -15.92
C THR A 372 54.83 -27.64 -15.22
N LYS A 373 55.17 -28.40 -14.16
CA LYS A 373 54.17 -29.16 -13.39
C LYS A 373 53.21 -28.28 -12.60
N GLU A 374 53.71 -27.27 -11.87
CA GLU A 374 52.86 -26.36 -11.08
C GLU A 374 52.08 -25.39 -11.97
N VAL A 375 52.70 -24.81 -13.01
CA VAL A 375 52.00 -24.02 -14.04
C VAL A 375 50.98 -24.87 -14.75
N TYR A 376 51.27 -26.12 -15.12
CA TYR A 376 50.29 -27.02 -15.74
C TYR A 376 49.18 -27.45 -14.77
N ARG A 377 49.47 -27.59 -13.47
CA ARG A 377 48.46 -27.90 -12.45
C ARG A 377 47.51 -26.72 -12.22
N VAL A 378 48.06 -25.51 -12.13
CA VAL A 378 47.29 -24.27 -12.01
C VAL A 378 46.56 -23.96 -13.32
N PHE A 379 47.17 -24.21 -14.48
CA PHE A 379 46.53 -24.07 -15.79
C PHE A 379 45.42 -25.10 -15.99
N LYS A 380 45.59 -26.35 -15.54
CA LYS A 380 44.55 -27.38 -15.57
C LYS A 380 43.41 -27.05 -14.59
N TYR A 381 43.72 -26.51 -13.42
CA TYR A 381 42.73 -25.99 -12.47
C TYR A 381 41.97 -24.79 -13.07
N LEU A 382 42.67 -23.81 -13.63
CA LEU A 382 42.09 -22.66 -14.33
C LEU A 382 41.27 -23.10 -15.54
N VAL A 383 41.73 -24.04 -16.37
CA VAL A 383 40.99 -24.57 -17.51
C VAL A 383 39.76 -25.34 -17.02
N SER A 384 39.83 -26.10 -15.93
CA SER A 384 38.66 -26.76 -15.35
C SER A 384 37.65 -25.77 -14.76
N GLU A 385 38.12 -24.71 -14.09
CA GLU A 385 37.29 -23.62 -13.58
C GLU A 385 36.73 -22.77 -14.72
N PHE A 386 37.49 -22.52 -15.79
CA PHE A 386 37.00 -21.88 -17.02
C PHE A 386 36.02 -22.80 -17.76
N SER A 387 36.18 -24.12 -17.72
CA SER A 387 35.22 -25.06 -18.33
C SER A 387 33.92 -25.11 -17.54
N VAL A 388 34.02 -25.15 -16.20
CA VAL A 388 32.89 -25.03 -15.28
C VAL A 388 32.26 -23.64 -15.38
N LYS A 389 33.04 -22.58 -15.57
CA LYS A 389 32.58 -21.21 -15.76
C LYS A 389 32.08 -20.94 -17.17
N ILE A 390 32.49 -21.65 -18.20
CA ILE A 390 31.86 -21.64 -19.53
C ILE A 390 30.55 -22.42 -19.46
N LYS A 391 30.47 -23.47 -18.65
CA LYS A 391 29.22 -24.21 -18.41
C LYS A 391 28.25 -23.39 -17.57
N ILE A 392 28.72 -22.72 -16.52
CA ILE A 392 27.98 -21.79 -15.68
C ILE A 392 27.71 -20.48 -16.41
N ASP A 393 28.60 -19.96 -17.25
CA ASP A 393 28.35 -18.78 -18.09
C ASP A 393 27.41 -19.17 -19.22
N ASN A 394 27.40 -20.42 -19.71
CA ASN A 394 26.35 -20.91 -20.59
C ASN A 394 25.04 -21.10 -19.82
N ASP A 395 25.04 -21.57 -18.58
CA ASP A 395 23.82 -21.70 -17.77
C ASP A 395 23.31 -20.32 -17.29
N ILE A 396 24.19 -19.37 -17.00
CA ILE A 396 23.92 -17.96 -16.66
C ILE A 396 23.56 -17.20 -17.91
N ARG A 397 24.15 -17.50 -19.08
CA ARG A 397 23.76 -16.94 -20.38
C ARG A 397 22.41 -17.48 -20.78
N HIS A 398 22.12 -18.77 -20.60
CA HIS A 398 20.78 -19.31 -20.73
C HIS A 398 19.85 -18.65 -19.71
N SER A 399 20.22 -18.53 -18.43
CA SER A 399 19.41 -17.84 -17.43
C SER A 399 19.21 -16.36 -17.75
N LYS A 400 20.19 -15.69 -18.37
CA LYS A 400 20.17 -14.28 -18.76
C LYS A 400 19.37 -14.09 -20.04
N GLU A 401 19.53 -14.96 -21.04
CA GLU A 401 18.72 -15.02 -22.26
C GLU A 401 17.27 -15.34 -21.91
N THR A 402 17.03 -16.26 -20.95
CA THR A 402 15.72 -16.58 -20.37
C THR A 402 15.15 -15.38 -19.59
N ILE A 403 15.92 -14.71 -18.73
CA ILE A 403 15.46 -13.51 -17.99
C ILE A 403 15.22 -12.32 -18.94
N GLU A 404 16.09 -12.07 -19.92
CA GLU A 404 15.93 -11.03 -20.94
C GLU A 404 14.68 -11.30 -21.79
N TYR A 405 14.44 -12.57 -22.12
CA TYR A 405 13.24 -13.01 -22.79
C TYR A 405 11.97 -12.63 -21.99
N PHE A 406 12.02 -12.67 -20.66
CA PHE A 406 10.89 -12.39 -19.76
C PHE A 406 10.65 -10.91 -19.45
N ILE A 407 11.60 -10.01 -19.69
CA ILE A 407 11.49 -8.58 -19.31
C ILE A 407 10.94 -7.73 -20.46
N LYS A 408 11.36 -8.01 -21.69
CA LYS A 408 10.80 -7.47 -22.94
C LYS A 408 11.55 -8.17 -24.06
N SER A 409 10.87 -8.96 -24.87
CA SER A 409 11.49 -9.68 -25.97
C SER A 409 10.89 -9.27 -27.29
N SER A 410 11.75 -9.11 -28.28
CA SER A 410 11.33 -8.91 -29.66
C SER A 410 12.32 -9.62 -30.55
N HIS A 411 11.82 -10.35 -31.53
CA HIS A 411 12.64 -10.97 -32.56
C HIS A 411 12.04 -10.64 -33.92
N ILE A 412 12.91 -10.23 -34.84
CA ILE A 412 12.48 -9.70 -36.14
C ILE A 412 13.34 -10.36 -37.21
N GLU A 413 12.66 -11.04 -38.12
CA GLU A 413 13.21 -11.56 -39.35
C GLU A 413 12.48 -10.98 -40.56
N LYS A 414 12.96 -11.32 -41.75
CA LYS A 414 12.39 -10.84 -43.01
C LYS A 414 10.90 -11.21 -43.16
N ASN A 415 10.55 -12.44 -42.76
CA ASN A 415 9.22 -13.01 -43.01
C ASN A 415 8.38 -13.18 -41.74
N PHE A 416 8.89 -12.83 -40.56
CA PHE A 416 8.08 -12.83 -39.34
C PHE A 416 8.73 -11.96 -38.27
N GLY A 417 7.96 -11.59 -37.27
CA GLY A 417 8.46 -10.95 -36.08
C GLY A 417 7.48 -11.08 -34.93
N TYR A 418 7.99 -11.03 -33.72
CA TYR A 418 7.15 -10.94 -32.53
C TYR A 418 7.67 -9.90 -31.56
N MET A 419 6.78 -9.44 -30.69
CA MET A 419 7.12 -8.61 -29.54
C MET A 419 6.26 -9.00 -28.35
N ILE A 420 6.93 -9.13 -27.21
CA ILE A 420 6.37 -9.34 -25.88
C ILE A 420 6.80 -8.15 -25.03
N ASN A 421 5.83 -7.44 -24.47
CA ASN A 421 6.04 -6.35 -23.53
C ASN A 421 5.22 -6.62 -22.27
N PRO A 422 5.86 -7.02 -21.16
CA PRO A 422 5.11 -7.41 -19.96
C PRO A 422 4.41 -6.23 -19.31
N ALA A 423 3.29 -6.49 -18.64
CA ALA A 423 2.60 -5.51 -17.81
C ALA A 423 3.31 -5.26 -16.47
N PHE A 424 4.06 -6.24 -15.98
CA PHE A 424 4.85 -6.20 -14.74
C PHE A 424 6.33 -6.48 -15.03
N ASN A 425 7.09 -6.88 -14.01
CA ASN A 425 8.53 -7.13 -14.14
C ASN A 425 8.88 -8.35 -15.01
N PHE A 426 7.96 -9.31 -15.16
CA PHE A 426 8.18 -10.55 -15.92
C PHE A 426 6.90 -10.96 -16.65
N SER A 427 7.05 -11.42 -17.89
CA SER A 427 5.96 -11.89 -18.73
C SER A 427 5.57 -13.33 -18.43
N GLY A 428 4.25 -13.59 -18.34
CA GLY A 428 3.64 -14.91 -18.44
C GLY A 428 3.42 -15.37 -19.88
N ASP A 429 3.57 -14.47 -20.86
CA ASP A 429 3.48 -14.78 -22.28
C ASP A 429 4.77 -15.37 -22.86
N TYR A 430 4.60 -16.21 -23.87
CA TYR A 430 5.68 -16.95 -24.50
C TYR A 430 5.41 -17.22 -25.98
N VAL A 431 6.31 -16.74 -26.84
CA VAL A 431 6.35 -16.99 -28.28
C VAL A 431 7.60 -17.76 -28.63
N ARG A 432 7.44 -18.84 -29.39
CA ARG A 432 8.61 -19.53 -29.93
C ARG A 432 8.32 -20.19 -31.27
N ILE A 433 9.41 -20.41 -32.00
CA ILE A 433 9.42 -20.84 -33.38
C ILE A 433 10.22 -22.13 -33.49
N PHE A 434 9.65 -23.12 -34.17
CA PHE A 434 10.32 -24.36 -34.54
C PHE A 434 10.43 -24.42 -36.05
N GLU A 435 11.65 -24.61 -36.53
CA GLU A 435 11.90 -24.90 -37.94
C GLU A 435 12.02 -26.41 -38.11
N LEU A 436 11.21 -26.96 -39.01
CA LEU A 436 11.16 -28.39 -39.31
C LEU A 436 11.71 -28.67 -40.71
N GLU A 437 11.93 -29.95 -40.99
CA GLU A 437 12.23 -30.41 -42.35
C GLU A 437 11.10 -30.04 -43.33
N ASN A 438 11.42 -29.97 -44.62
CA ASN A 438 10.48 -29.63 -45.71
C ASN A 438 9.88 -28.21 -45.65
N ASP A 439 10.62 -27.24 -45.11
CA ASP A 439 10.23 -25.82 -45.12
C ASP A 439 8.90 -25.55 -44.38
N LEU A 440 8.69 -26.33 -43.31
CA LEU A 440 7.58 -26.19 -42.39
C LEU A 440 8.08 -25.44 -41.15
N LYS A 441 7.42 -24.34 -40.80
CA LYS A 441 7.71 -23.58 -39.57
C LYS A 441 6.49 -23.62 -38.66
N ILE A 442 6.70 -23.94 -37.39
CA ILE A 442 5.66 -23.87 -36.36
C ILE A 442 5.95 -22.66 -35.47
N PHE A 443 5.03 -21.73 -35.45
CA PHE A 443 5.01 -20.61 -34.53
C PHE A 443 4.03 -20.94 -33.42
N PHE A 444 4.40 -20.80 -32.16
CA PHE A 444 3.42 -20.92 -31.09
C PHE A 444 3.47 -19.73 -30.16
N VAL A 445 2.31 -19.42 -29.59
CA VAL A 445 2.04 -18.35 -28.64
C VAL A 445 1.34 -18.99 -27.45
N ALA A 446 1.84 -18.76 -26.26
CA ALA A 446 1.30 -19.27 -25.02
C ALA A 446 1.16 -18.11 -24.03
N ASP A 447 0.09 -18.13 -23.25
CA ASP A 447 -0.19 -17.23 -22.15
C ASP A 447 -0.54 -18.10 -20.94
N VAL A 448 0.22 -17.91 -19.86
CA VAL A 448 0.09 -18.70 -18.63
C VAL A 448 -0.79 -17.96 -17.64
N SER A 449 -1.83 -18.64 -17.13
CA SER A 449 -2.71 -18.08 -16.11
C SER A 449 -1.94 -17.59 -14.87
N GLY A 450 -2.11 -16.32 -14.51
CA GLY A 450 -1.40 -15.67 -13.42
C GLY A 450 -0.40 -14.63 -13.94
N LYS A 451 0.27 -13.89 -13.05
CA LYS A 451 1.20 -12.81 -13.46
C LYS A 451 2.48 -12.81 -12.62
N GLY A 452 3.55 -12.25 -13.20
CA GLY A 452 4.84 -12.10 -12.54
C GLY A 452 5.61 -13.40 -12.38
N VAL A 453 6.38 -13.53 -11.29
CA VAL A 453 7.39 -14.60 -11.12
C VAL A 453 6.80 -16.01 -11.18
N GLY A 454 5.56 -16.21 -10.71
CA GLY A 454 4.90 -17.53 -10.75
C GLY A 454 4.59 -17.99 -12.18
N ALA A 455 4.07 -17.09 -13.02
CA ALA A 455 3.81 -17.35 -14.44
C ALA A 455 5.13 -17.57 -15.20
N MET A 456 6.15 -16.75 -14.93
CA MET A 456 7.50 -16.88 -15.50
C MET A 456 8.12 -18.28 -15.26
N ILE A 457 7.98 -18.85 -14.06
CA ILE A 457 8.49 -20.19 -13.77
C ILE A 457 7.82 -21.26 -14.65
N LEU A 458 6.52 -21.12 -14.89
CA LEU A 458 5.79 -22.04 -15.75
C LEU A 458 6.17 -21.88 -17.21
N VAL A 459 6.36 -20.66 -17.69
CA VAL A 459 6.92 -20.44 -19.04
C VAL A 459 8.30 -21.09 -19.17
N ASN A 460 9.14 -21.00 -18.15
CA ASN A 460 10.44 -21.70 -18.16
C ASN A 460 10.28 -23.22 -18.23
N HIS A 461 9.25 -23.79 -17.57
CA HIS A 461 8.93 -25.21 -17.73
C HIS A 461 8.50 -25.56 -19.16
N ILE A 462 7.70 -24.70 -19.81
CA ILE A 462 7.33 -24.85 -21.24
C ILE A 462 8.61 -24.84 -22.08
N ASP A 463 9.46 -23.83 -21.92
CA ASP A 463 10.69 -23.67 -22.68
C ASP A 463 11.62 -24.87 -22.54
N ILE A 464 11.88 -25.33 -21.30
CA ILE A 464 12.73 -26.49 -21.02
C ILE A 464 12.12 -27.76 -21.61
N PHE A 465 10.82 -27.98 -21.44
CA PHE A 465 10.14 -29.17 -21.94
C PHE A 465 10.25 -29.26 -23.47
N PHE A 466 9.91 -28.19 -24.18
CA PHE A 466 10.00 -28.18 -25.64
C PHE A 466 11.46 -28.21 -26.11
N ASN A 467 12.40 -27.52 -25.43
CA ASN A 467 13.83 -27.60 -25.73
C ASN A 467 14.37 -29.03 -25.66
N PHE A 468 14.00 -29.77 -24.62
CA PHE A 468 14.45 -31.14 -24.43
C PHE A 468 13.89 -32.08 -25.51
N ASN A 469 12.65 -31.84 -25.93
CA ASN A 469 11.96 -32.64 -26.92
C ASN A 469 12.15 -32.15 -28.37
N LEU A 470 12.89 -31.05 -28.60
CA LEU A 470 13.13 -30.45 -29.93
C LEU A 470 13.53 -31.48 -30.98
N LYS A 471 14.47 -32.37 -30.64
CA LYS A 471 15.02 -33.38 -31.56
C LYS A 471 14.00 -34.42 -32.01
N LEU A 472 12.88 -34.52 -31.29
CA LEU A 472 11.80 -35.45 -31.58
C LEU A 472 10.72 -34.80 -32.46
N VAL A 473 10.70 -33.47 -32.58
CA VAL A 473 9.76 -32.75 -33.45
C VAL A 473 10.30 -32.75 -34.89
N HIS A 474 9.71 -33.53 -35.77
CA HIS A 474 10.09 -33.66 -37.19
C HIS A 474 8.89 -33.59 -38.15
N SER A 475 7.67 -33.64 -37.61
CA SER A 475 6.39 -33.56 -38.33
C SER A 475 5.32 -32.87 -37.48
N LEU A 476 4.19 -32.49 -38.09
CA LEU A 476 3.02 -31.98 -37.35
C LEU A 476 2.55 -33.01 -36.30
N GLU A 477 2.45 -34.28 -36.68
CA GLU A 477 2.04 -35.37 -35.78
C GLU A 477 3.00 -35.54 -34.59
N SER A 478 4.31 -35.42 -34.81
CA SER A 478 5.27 -35.48 -33.70
C SER A 478 5.11 -34.30 -32.73
N PHE A 479 4.78 -33.11 -33.24
CA PHE A 479 4.49 -31.94 -32.41
C PHE A 479 3.21 -32.13 -31.60
N GLU A 480 2.14 -32.62 -32.23
CA GLU A 480 0.87 -32.96 -31.58
C GLU A 480 1.08 -33.96 -30.44
N ASN A 481 1.84 -35.03 -30.70
CA ASN A 481 2.17 -36.04 -29.68
C ASN A 481 2.92 -35.43 -28.48
N ILE A 482 3.91 -34.58 -28.73
CA ILE A 482 4.66 -33.88 -27.68
C ILE A 482 3.78 -32.91 -26.90
N LEU A 483 2.89 -32.19 -27.58
CA LEU A 483 1.94 -31.26 -26.95
C LEU A 483 0.92 -32.02 -26.08
N ASN A 484 0.41 -33.15 -26.54
CA ASN A 484 -0.50 -34.01 -25.78
C ASN A 484 0.17 -34.61 -24.54
N GLU A 485 1.44 -35.05 -24.64
CA GLU A 485 2.22 -35.48 -23.48
C GLU A 485 2.51 -34.32 -22.51
N PHE A 486 2.77 -33.12 -23.03
CA PHE A 486 2.92 -31.92 -22.20
C PHE A 486 1.63 -31.61 -21.42
N ASN A 487 0.47 -31.70 -22.06
CA ASN A 487 -0.82 -31.50 -21.38
C ASN A 487 -1.04 -32.50 -20.24
N LYS A 488 -0.79 -33.79 -20.47
CA LYS A 488 -0.87 -34.82 -19.42
C LYS A 488 0.09 -34.52 -18.28
N TYR A 489 1.33 -34.16 -18.59
CA TYR A 489 2.33 -33.76 -17.60
C TYR A 489 1.84 -32.59 -16.76
N MET A 490 1.31 -31.54 -17.40
CA MET A 490 0.78 -30.36 -16.74
C MET A 490 -0.38 -30.75 -15.81
N VAL A 491 -1.40 -31.46 -16.29
CA VAL A 491 -2.56 -31.88 -15.47
C VAL A 491 -2.13 -32.68 -14.23
N VAL A 492 -1.17 -33.61 -14.37
CA VAL A 492 -0.69 -34.43 -13.25
C VAL A 492 0.12 -33.63 -12.23
N LYS A 493 0.87 -32.61 -12.67
CA LYS A 493 1.75 -31.80 -11.82
C LYS A 493 1.12 -30.52 -11.30
N ASN A 494 -0.11 -30.19 -11.73
CA ASN A 494 -0.75 -28.90 -11.48
C ASN A 494 -1.25 -28.70 -10.04
N ILE A 495 -0.33 -28.50 -9.09
CA ILE A 495 -0.66 -28.28 -7.67
C ILE A 495 -1.45 -26.96 -7.44
N ASN A 496 -1.37 -26.00 -8.37
CA ASN A 496 -1.92 -24.64 -8.23
C ASN A 496 -3.06 -24.30 -9.20
N CYS A 497 -3.64 -25.28 -9.91
CA CYS A 497 -4.72 -25.06 -10.90
C CYS A 497 -4.37 -24.04 -12.01
N ASN A 498 -3.09 -23.93 -12.40
CA ASN A 498 -2.67 -23.05 -13.48
C ASN A 498 -2.94 -23.68 -14.85
N PHE A 499 -3.41 -22.91 -15.81
CA PHE A 499 -3.64 -23.37 -17.19
C PHE A 499 -2.91 -22.46 -18.18
N ILE A 500 -2.79 -22.93 -19.42
CA ILE A 500 -2.08 -22.22 -20.47
C ILE A 500 -3.02 -22.05 -21.66
N SER A 501 -3.34 -20.80 -21.99
CA SER A 501 -3.96 -20.42 -23.25
C SER A 501 -2.90 -20.57 -24.33
N PHE A 502 -3.12 -21.45 -25.32
CA PHE A 502 -2.07 -21.84 -26.26
C PHE A 502 -2.55 -21.80 -27.70
N LYS A 503 -1.69 -21.34 -28.61
CA LYS A 503 -1.92 -21.39 -30.06
C LYS A 503 -0.66 -21.83 -30.77
N ALA A 504 -0.76 -22.80 -31.67
CA ALA A 504 0.30 -23.13 -32.62
C ALA A 504 -0.19 -22.89 -34.05
N ILE A 505 0.66 -22.30 -34.88
CA ILE A 505 0.43 -21.97 -36.28
C ILE A 505 1.57 -22.61 -37.07
N ALA A 506 1.28 -23.65 -37.83
CA ALA A 506 2.22 -24.25 -38.73
C ALA A 506 2.03 -23.70 -40.14
N VAL A 507 3.12 -23.27 -40.76
CA VAL A 507 3.14 -22.66 -42.09
C VAL A 507 4.10 -23.44 -42.97
N CYS A 508 3.62 -23.90 -44.12
CA CYS A 508 4.47 -24.40 -45.19
C CYS A 508 4.42 -23.42 -46.37
N GLN A 509 5.43 -22.56 -46.48
CA GLN A 509 5.42 -21.44 -47.45
C GLN A 509 5.36 -21.94 -48.90
N LYS A 510 6.11 -22.99 -49.24
CA LYS A 510 6.11 -23.60 -50.58
C LYS A 510 4.75 -24.17 -51.02
N ARG A 511 3.95 -24.66 -50.07
CA ARG A 511 2.65 -25.29 -50.35
C ARG A 511 1.47 -24.37 -50.09
N ASN A 512 1.72 -23.17 -49.56
CA ASN A 512 0.70 -22.23 -49.09
C ASN A 512 -0.32 -22.91 -48.14
N GLU A 513 0.17 -23.81 -47.30
CA GLU A 513 -0.64 -24.55 -46.33
C GLU A 513 -0.44 -23.94 -44.94
N ILE A 514 -1.56 -23.68 -44.26
CA ILE A 514 -1.59 -23.12 -42.91
C ILE A 514 -2.38 -24.10 -42.04
N TYR A 515 -1.80 -24.48 -40.90
CA TYR A 515 -2.45 -25.34 -39.92
C TYR A 515 -2.43 -24.66 -38.55
N ILE A 516 -3.49 -24.84 -37.77
CA ILE A 516 -3.65 -24.18 -36.48
C ILE A 516 -4.10 -25.17 -35.41
N ILE A 517 -3.51 -25.04 -34.22
CA ILE A 517 -4.07 -25.52 -32.96
C ILE A 517 -4.44 -24.26 -32.17
N ASN A 518 -5.69 -24.15 -31.71
CA ASN A 518 -6.09 -23.12 -30.76
C ASN A 518 -6.67 -23.79 -29.51
N ALA A 519 -6.06 -23.54 -28.36
CA ALA A 519 -6.41 -24.08 -27.05
C ALA A 519 -6.64 -22.92 -26.08
N GLY A 520 -7.77 -22.21 -26.24
CA GLY A 520 -8.17 -21.11 -25.37
C GLY A 520 -7.49 -19.75 -25.61
N ALA A 521 -6.67 -19.60 -26.66
CA ALA A 521 -6.10 -18.30 -27.03
C ALA A 521 -7.06 -17.48 -27.92
N PRO A 522 -6.90 -16.16 -28.04
CA PRO A 522 -7.72 -15.32 -28.91
C PRO A 522 -7.70 -15.76 -30.38
N ASN A 523 -8.65 -15.30 -31.19
CA ASN A 523 -8.71 -15.66 -32.60
C ASN A 523 -7.47 -15.22 -33.40
N LEU A 524 -7.18 -15.92 -34.49
CA LEU A 524 -6.15 -15.53 -35.44
C LEU A 524 -6.68 -14.45 -36.39
N PHE A 525 -5.87 -13.47 -36.74
CA PHE A 525 -6.17 -12.51 -37.79
C PHE A 525 -5.31 -12.81 -39.02
N TYR A 526 -5.82 -12.50 -40.21
CA TYR A 526 -5.05 -12.54 -41.43
C TYR A 526 -5.35 -11.33 -42.32
N THR A 527 -4.42 -10.99 -43.19
CA THR A 527 -4.68 -10.03 -44.27
C THR A 527 -4.69 -10.71 -45.61
N ASP A 528 -5.59 -10.25 -46.48
CA ASP A 528 -5.58 -10.66 -47.88
C ASP A 528 -4.65 -9.78 -48.73
N GLU A 529 -4.56 -10.09 -50.02
CA GLU A 529 -3.79 -9.35 -51.01
C GLU A 529 -4.17 -7.86 -51.13
N ASN A 530 -5.39 -7.49 -50.74
CA ASN A 530 -5.87 -6.10 -50.71
C ASN A 530 -5.57 -5.39 -49.37
N ASN A 531 -4.77 -6.02 -48.50
CA ASN A 531 -4.49 -5.59 -47.13
C ASN A 531 -5.74 -5.45 -46.25
N LEU A 532 -6.86 -6.11 -46.60
CA LEU A 532 -8.03 -6.15 -45.74
C LEU A 532 -7.77 -7.13 -44.59
N VAL A 533 -8.01 -6.66 -43.36
CA VAL A 533 -7.87 -7.46 -42.14
C VAL A 533 -9.13 -8.29 -41.93
N HIS A 534 -8.94 -9.60 -41.77
CA HIS A 534 -9.99 -10.58 -41.51
C HIS A 534 -9.68 -11.31 -40.20
N GLU A 535 -10.69 -11.56 -39.40
CA GLU A 535 -10.60 -12.43 -38.22
C GLU A 535 -11.03 -13.84 -38.61
N VAL A 536 -10.23 -14.85 -38.26
CA VAL A 536 -10.59 -16.26 -38.41
C VAL A 536 -11.65 -16.58 -37.35
N LYS A 537 -12.91 -16.39 -37.72
CA LYS A 537 -14.05 -16.77 -36.89
C LYS A 537 -14.30 -18.26 -37.08
N SER A 538 -14.08 -19.05 -36.03
CA SER A 538 -14.29 -20.51 -35.94
C SER A 538 -13.16 -21.37 -36.55
N THR A 539 -12.29 -21.84 -35.66
CA THR A 539 -11.85 -23.24 -35.59
C THR A 539 -12.20 -23.71 -34.19
N ASP A 540 -12.65 -24.95 -34.02
CA ASP A 540 -12.91 -25.53 -32.69
C ASP A 540 -11.76 -25.18 -31.74
N SER A 541 -12.07 -24.48 -30.65
CA SER A 541 -11.07 -24.13 -29.64
C SER A 541 -11.03 -25.28 -28.65
N PHE A 542 -9.89 -25.94 -28.57
CA PHE A 542 -9.64 -26.96 -27.56
C PHE A 542 -9.63 -26.33 -26.18
N THR A 543 -9.84 -27.14 -25.14
CA THR A 543 -9.68 -26.70 -23.75
C THR A 543 -8.23 -26.19 -23.53
N PRO A 544 -8.00 -25.10 -22.78
CA PRO A 544 -6.65 -24.67 -22.41
C PRO A 544 -5.80 -25.80 -21.82
N ILE A 545 -4.50 -25.77 -22.09
CA ILE A 545 -3.55 -26.81 -21.67
C ILE A 545 -3.46 -26.82 -20.14
N GLY A 546 -3.44 -28.03 -19.55
CA GLY A 546 -3.34 -28.22 -18.10
C GLY A 546 -4.67 -28.35 -17.38
N ILE A 547 -5.80 -28.33 -18.11
CA ILE A 547 -7.16 -28.49 -17.55
C ILE A 547 -7.69 -29.92 -17.72
N ASN A 548 -7.71 -30.45 -18.95
CA ASN A 548 -8.29 -31.76 -19.27
C ASN A 548 -7.23 -32.67 -19.89
N SER A 549 -6.81 -33.72 -19.17
CA SER A 549 -5.78 -34.67 -19.64
C SER A 549 -6.22 -35.51 -20.84
N ASN A 550 -7.52 -35.58 -21.11
CA ASN A 550 -8.10 -36.39 -22.18
C ASN A 550 -8.32 -35.58 -23.47
N GLU A 551 -8.03 -34.28 -23.45
CA GLU A 551 -8.06 -33.44 -24.66
C GLU A 551 -6.91 -33.83 -25.59
N GLU A 552 -7.22 -34.06 -26.87
CA GLU A 552 -6.25 -34.36 -27.91
C GLU A 552 -6.10 -33.16 -28.86
N TYR A 553 -5.01 -32.41 -28.70
CA TYR A 553 -4.68 -31.28 -29.56
C TYR A 553 -4.16 -31.76 -30.91
N LYS A 554 -4.87 -31.37 -31.97
CA LYS A 554 -4.53 -31.71 -33.37
C LYS A 554 -4.61 -30.47 -34.25
N PHE A 555 -3.73 -30.40 -35.23
CA PHE A 555 -3.68 -29.33 -36.21
C PHE A 555 -4.91 -29.39 -37.12
N CYS A 556 -5.61 -28.27 -37.22
CA CYS A 556 -6.69 -28.05 -38.16
C CYS A 556 -6.17 -27.24 -39.34
N SER A 557 -6.44 -27.68 -40.57
CA SER A 557 -6.11 -26.90 -41.78
C SER A 557 -6.97 -25.64 -41.83
N LEU A 558 -6.33 -24.48 -41.96
CA LEU A 558 -7.03 -23.21 -42.13
C LEU A 558 -7.42 -23.04 -43.61
N GLN A 559 -8.72 -23.16 -43.87
CA GLN A 559 -9.29 -22.92 -45.19
C GLN A 559 -9.62 -21.43 -45.35
N VAL A 560 -8.69 -20.67 -45.94
CA VAL A 560 -8.90 -19.26 -46.29
C VAL A 560 -9.45 -19.12 -47.71
N LYS A 561 -10.45 -18.24 -47.89
CA LYS A 561 -11.06 -17.97 -49.20
C LYS A 561 -10.14 -17.14 -50.12
N ASN A 562 -9.35 -16.26 -49.52
CA ASN A 562 -8.44 -15.36 -50.22
C ASN A 562 -7.00 -15.80 -49.96
N LYS A 563 -6.08 -15.42 -50.86
CA LYS A 563 -4.64 -15.55 -50.58
C LYS A 563 -4.28 -14.75 -49.34
N VAL A 564 -3.51 -15.37 -48.44
CA VAL A 564 -3.09 -14.76 -47.19
C VAL A 564 -1.73 -14.12 -47.37
N LYS A 565 -1.64 -12.82 -47.05
CA LYS A 565 -0.39 -12.06 -47.08
C LYS A 565 0.32 -12.06 -45.74
N PHE A 566 -0.43 -11.76 -44.67
CA PHE A 566 0.05 -11.85 -43.29
C PHE A 566 -0.88 -12.66 -42.41
N LEU A 567 -0.29 -13.38 -41.44
CA LEU A 567 -0.97 -13.96 -40.28
C LEU A 567 -0.57 -13.17 -39.04
N ILE A 568 -1.53 -12.86 -38.19
CA ILE A 568 -1.33 -12.07 -36.97
C ILE A 568 -1.99 -12.81 -35.79
N SER A 569 -1.18 -13.12 -34.78
CA SER A 569 -1.65 -13.71 -33.53
C SER A 569 -1.31 -12.80 -32.35
N THR A 570 -2.18 -12.83 -31.34
CA THR A 570 -2.02 -12.06 -30.11
C THR A 570 -2.59 -12.82 -28.91
N THR A 571 -2.26 -12.35 -27.70
CA THR A 571 -2.83 -12.74 -26.41
C THR A 571 -3.95 -11.79 -26.00
N ASP A 572 -4.62 -12.10 -24.89
CA ASP A 572 -5.73 -11.28 -24.39
C ASP A 572 -5.28 -9.88 -23.94
N GLY A 573 -4.01 -9.72 -23.54
CA GLY A 573 -3.45 -8.43 -23.11
C GLY A 573 -3.47 -7.33 -24.16
N ILE A 574 -3.63 -7.66 -25.45
CA ILE A 574 -3.94 -6.66 -26.49
C ILE A 574 -5.45 -6.42 -26.60
N LEU A 575 -6.25 -7.48 -26.74
CA LEU A 575 -7.66 -7.35 -27.11
C LEU A 575 -8.55 -6.91 -25.94
N GLU A 576 -8.24 -7.36 -24.73
CA GLU A 576 -9.00 -7.08 -23.50
C GLU A 576 -8.53 -5.82 -22.76
N GLN A 577 -7.45 -5.18 -23.23
CA GLN A 577 -6.97 -3.92 -22.67
C GLN A 577 -8.04 -2.84 -22.80
N LYS A 578 -8.33 -2.16 -21.68
CA LYS A 578 -9.26 -1.02 -21.64
C LYS A 578 -8.51 0.30 -21.52
N ASN A 579 -9.06 1.34 -22.14
CA ASN A 579 -8.65 2.72 -21.83
C ASN A 579 -9.34 3.23 -20.55
N LYS A 580 -9.05 4.48 -20.14
CA LYS A 580 -9.66 5.12 -18.96
C LYS A 580 -11.19 5.23 -19.01
N THR A 581 -11.77 5.20 -20.21
CA THR A 581 -13.23 5.24 -20.40
C THR A 581 -13.88 3.85 -20.37
N GLY A 582 -13.09 2.78 -20.22
CA GLY A 582 -13.56 1.40 -20.17
C GLY A 582 -13.77 0.76 -21.55
N ILE A 583 -13.38 1.42 -22.64
CA ILE A 583 -13.49 0.88 -24.01
C ILE A 583 -12.31 -0.06 -24.28
N PHE A 584 -12.61 -1.22 -24.87
CA PHE A 584 -11.61 -2.23 -25.26
C PHE A 584 -10.80 -1.80 -26.49
N TYR A 585 -9.51 -2.12 -26.48
CA TYR A 585 -8.60 -1.84 -27.59
C TYR A 585 -8.89 -2.69 -28.83
N GLN A 586 -9.56 -3.84 -28.71
CA GLN A 586 -9.92 -4.72 -29.84
C GLN A 586 -10.48 -3.97 -31.08
N ASN A 587 -11.30 -2.93 -30.87
CA ASN A 587 -11.85 -2.13 -31.96
C ASN A 587 -10.76 -1.31 -32.67
N SER A 588 -9.94 -0.60 -31.90
CA SER A 588 -8.82 0.19 -32.40
C SER A 588 -7.69 -0.68 -32.98
N PHE A 589 -7.52 -1.90 -32.47
CA PHE A 589 -6.51 -2.84 -32.94
C PHE A 589 -6.68 -3.21 -34.42
N GLN A 590 -7.92 -3.40 -34.89
CA GLN A 590 -8.15 -3.70 -36.31
C GLN A 590 -7.77 -2.52 -37.22
N ASP A 591 -8.01 -1.29 -36.76
CA ASP A 591 -7.62 -0.08 -37.48
C ASP A 591 -6.11 0.11 -37.45
N ALA A 592 -5.47 -0.15 -36.31
CA ALA A 592 -4.02 -0.14 -36.17
C ALA A 592 -3.36 -1.19 -37.09
N LEU A 593 -3.94 -2.39 -37.18
CA LEU A 593 -3.50 -3.42 -38.11
C LEU A 593 -3.59 -2.93 -39.56
N ARG A 594 -4.74 -2.39 -39.97
CA ARG A 594 -4.95 -1.87 -41.34
C ARG A 594 -3.92 -0.80 -41.69
N PHE A 595 -3.67 0.15 -40.79
CA PHE A 595 -2.68 1.19 -41.02
C PHE A 595 -1.25 0.63 -41.05
N SER A 596 -0.92 -0.33 -40.18
CA SER A 596 0.40 -0.97 -40.19
C SER A 596 0.72 -1.63 -41.54
N MET A 597 -0.27 -2.13 -42.27
CA MET A 597 -0.06 -2.76 -43.59
C MET A 597 0.49 -1.78 -44.66
N THR A 598 0.47 -0.47 -44.42
CA THR A 598 1.11 0.51 -45.32
C THR A 598 2.62 0.60 -45.13
N MET A 599 3.17 0.02 -44.05
CA MET A 599 4.59 0.05 -43.72
C MET A 599 5.38 -0.99 -44.53
N GLN A 600 6.69 -0.81 -44.65
CA GLN A 600 7.52 -1.67 -45.51
C GLN A 600 8.01 -2.93 -44.78
N SER A 601 8.36 -2.78 -43.50
CA SER A 601 8.94 -3.87 -42.71
C SER A 601 8.03 -4.35 -41.57
N ILE A 602 8.17 -5.62 -41.18
CA ILE A 602 7.46 -6.17 -40.01
C ILE A 602 7.86 -5.43 -38.72
N ASP A 603 9.11 -4.96 -38.62
CA ASP A 603 9.58 -4.13 -37.52
C ASP A 603 8.76 -2.84 -37.36
N GLU A 604 8.59 -2.09 -38.45
CA GLU A 604 7.78 -0.87 -38.48
C GLU A 604 6.32 -1.17 -38.15
N MET A 605 5.77 -2.27 -38.67
CA MET A 605 4.40 -2.69 -38.39
C MET A 605 4.18 -2.94 -36.89
N ILE A 606 5.05 -3.76 -36.28
CA ILE A 606 4.97 -4.11 -34.86
C ILE A 606 5.19 -2.88 -33.98
N LYS A 607 6.17 -2.03 -34.30
CA LYS A 607 6.43 -0.78 -33.57
C LYS A 607 5.26 0.19 -33.64
N TYR A 608 4.62 0.32 -34.80
CA TYR A 608 3.44 1.18 -34.96
C TYR A 608 2.30 0.71 -34.07
N ILE A 609 1.95 -0.58 -34.12
CA ILE A 609 0.86 -1.15 -33.30
C ILE A 609 1.14 -0.97 -31.82
N TRP A 610 2.39 -1.15 -31.40
CA TRP A 610 2.78 -0.91 -30.01
C TRP A 610 2.68 0.55 -29.59
N GLN A 611 3.11 1.49 -30.43
CA GLN A 611 2.93 2.92 -30.15
C GLN A 611 1.46 3.30 -30.07
N ASP A 612 0.62 2.77 -30.97
CA ASP A 612 -0.82 3.00 -30.97
C ASP A 612 -1.47 2.45 -29.68
N PHE A 613 -1.13 1.22 -29.28
CA PHE A 613 -1.57 0.61 -28.03
C PHE A 613 -1.21 1.47 -26.80
N PHE A 614 0.05 1.89 -26.68
CA PHE A 614 0.48 2.70 -25.53
C PHE A 614 -0.08 4.12 -25.54
N THR A 615 -0.38 4.66 -26.73
CA THR A 615 -1.11 5.93 -26.86
C THR A 615 -2.56 5.76 -26.40
N PHE A 616 -3.21 4.65 -26.76
CA PHE A 616 -4.60 4.35 -26.39
C PHE A 616 -4.80 4.23 -24.87
N ILE A 617 -3.82 3.68 -24.14
CA ILE A 617 -3.88 3.55 -22.67
C ILE A 617 -3.27 4.75 -21.92
N GLU A 618 -2.77 5.75 -22.65
CA GLU A 618 -2.14 7.00 -22.19
C GLU A 618 -0.82 6.86 -21.41
N ASN A 619 -0.59 5.76 -20.70
CA ASN A 619 0.62 5.52 -19.92
C ASN A 619 0.92 4.02 -19.81
N TYR A 620 2.21 3.66 -19.79
CA TYR A 620 2.71 2.29 -19.65
C TYR A 620 2.21 1.60 -18.38
N GLU A 621 2.06 2.34 -17.28
CA GLU A 621 1.58 1.81 -16.00
C GLU A 621 0.11 1.36 -16.02
N ASN A 622 -0.66 1.74 -17.05
CA ASN A 622 -2.07 1.35 -17.20
C ASN A 622 -2.25 0.03 -17.96
N GLN A 623 -1.16 -0.60 -18.40
CA GLN A 623 -1.20 -1.91 -19.03
C GLN A 623 -1.70 -2.96 -18.02
N TYR A 624 -2.77 -3.67 -18.37
CA TYR A 624 -3.41 -4.62 -17.47
C TYR A 624 -2.81 -6.02 -17.59
N ASP A 625 -2.49 -6.46 -18.79
CA ASP A 625 -1.86 -7.75 -19.09
C ASP A 625 -0.75 -7.65 -20.12
N ASP A 626 0.03 -8.71 -20.27
CA ASP A 626 1.18 -8.75 -21.17
C ASP A 626 0.78 -8.48 -22.63
N PHE A 627 1.50 -7.56 -23.28
CA PHE A 627 1.30 -7.27 -24.70
C PHE A 627 2.11 -8.29 -25.48
N THR A 628 1.43 -9.19 -26.20
CA THR A 628 2.10 -10.11 -27.13
C THR A 628 1.50 -10.02 -28.53
N LEU A 629 2.38 -9.77 -29.50
CA LEU A 629 2.04 -9.69 -30.90
C LEU A 629 3.01 -10.55 -31.72
N LEU A 630 2.47 -11.45 -32.53
CA LEU A 630 3.21 -12.24 -33.51
C LEU A 630 2.66 -11.92 -34.91
N MET A 631 3.55 -11.58 -35.84
CA MET A 631 3.23 -11.30 -37.24
C MET A 631 4.07 -12.19 -38.14
N ILE A 632 3.43 -12.89 -39.08
CA ILE A 632 4.05 -13.79 -40.04
C ILE A 632 3.66 -13.33 -41.44
N ARG A 633 4.62 -13.18 -42.33
CA ARG A 633 4.44 -12.82 -43.74
C ARG A 633 4.60 -14.08 -44.59
N LEU A 634 3.59 -14.37 -45.42
CA LEU A 634 3.57 -15.55 -46.29
C LEU A 634 4.02 -15.26 -47.73
N GLU A 635 3.89 -14.00 -48.18
CA GLU A 635 4.26 -13.55 -49.53
C GLU A 635 5.48 -12.62 -49.53
N GLU A 636 6.31 -12.74 -50.57
CA GLU A 636 7.13 -11.64 -51.09
C GLU A 636 6.41 -10.91 -52.22
#